data_AF-G2Q816-F1
#
_entry.id   AF-G2Q816-F1
#
_cell.length_a   1.000
_cell.length_b   1.000
_cell.length_c   1.000
_cell.angle_alpha   90.00
_cell.angle_beta   90.00
_cell.angle_gamma   90.00
#
_symmetry.space_group_name_H-M   'P 1'
#
loop_
_entity.id
_entity.type
_entity.pdbx_description
1 polymer ?
#
loop_
_entity_poly.entity_id
_entity_poly.type
_entity_poly.pdbx_seq_one_letter_code
_entity_poly.pdbx_strand_id
1 'polypeptide(L)'
;MSYNRLDDDYYESHPLETRMHRTPSPTHPLQHGYHLEDNPYGHSQLDIPQGPGRYSPGDALHMQTAQSVDNLGSYSVNPEAHHDAYYNQPYEPHPTGHSGYDQTPYYDDDRRPMLAHNGSQVGASDPYHDNQQPRPNNGIKRWKTVKQVLLYRGNLVLDCPIPPKLLNQLPHGERDEFTHMRYSAATCDPADFYEENFTLRQKLFSKPRHTELFIVVTMYNEDEILFARTMIGVFKNIEYMCKRTESKTWGKDAWKKIVVCVVSDGRAKINPRTRALLAGMGVYQEGIAKQQVNGKDVTAHIYEYTTQVGMAIRNDVVQLIPKQQPVQMLFCLKEKNQKKINSHRWFFQAFGRVLDPNICVLIDAGTKPGSTSIYHLWKAFDLEPMCAGACGEIKAMLGTGGKNLLNPLVATQNFEYKMSNILDKPLESAFGFISVLPGAFSAYRYVALQNDKNGKGPLEKYFAGEKLHGAGAGIFTANMYLAEDRILCFELVTKRNCHWILQYVKSATGETDVPDTVTELILQRRRWLNGSFFAAIYAIVHFHQFFRSDHSLMRKLAFFIEFVFNTVNMIFAWFAIGNFFLVFKILTTSLGDENLLGEVGKILSVVFTWLYGVSLVTCFVLSMGNRPAGSGPYYMAMVVFWAILFIYLMFAAIYIAVNAIITDLNAHGFSIDSLFKNKVFYTLIVSVMSTYGIWLIASLLMFDPWHMFTSLIQYMLLSPTYTNVLNVYAFCNTHDISWGTKGDDKPEALPSVNTKDGQGKTDLPDEGDLNAQYERELQVFSRKPVKEVKPPTPSQIEEKQMDYYRGVRTVVVLVWMITNFALCAVVLSTAGVDKIVPGNGESEEEIKSNRANVYLSVVLWSVAGLSAFKFLGALWFLVVRMFRGV
;
A
#
# COMPACT_ATOMS: atom_id res chain seq x y z
N MET A 1 -44.28 10.91 53.90
CA MET A 1 -43.21 11.10 54.90
C MET A 1 -41.92 11.46 54.14
N SER A 2 -41.15 12.54 54.35
CA SER A 2 -41.33 13.88 55.01
C SER A 2 -39.92 14.42 55.39
N TYR A 3 -39.42 15.64 55.11
CA TYR A 3 -39.88 16.86 54.40
C TYR A 3 -38.74 17.32 53.42
N ASN A 4 -38.79 18.31 52.51
CA ASN A 4 -39.48 19.61 52.33
C ASN A 4 -38.88 20.86 53.05
N ARG A 5 -38.25 21.76 52.27
CA ARG A 5 -38.13 23.25 52.35
C ARG A 5 -37.23 23.70 51.18
N LEU A 6 -37.57 24.60 50.23
CA LEU A 6 -38.35 25.86 50.16
C LEU A 6 -37.61 27.11 50.70
N ASP A 7 -37.37 28.05 49.78
CA ASP A 7 -37.74 29.50 49.74
C ASP A 7 -36.85 30.13 48.62
N ASP A 8 -37.33 30.56 47.43
CA ASP A 8 -38.07 31.80 47.05
C ASP A 8 -37.18 33.09 47.16
N ASP A 9 -37.13 34.04 46.21
CA ASP A 9 -38.20 34.88 45.61
C ASP A 9 -37.88 35.49 44.19
N TYR A 10 -38.93 35.66 43.36
CA TYR A 10 -39.33 36.81 42.46
C TYR A 10 -38.33 37.70 41.65
N TYR A 11 -38.70 38.43 40.56
CA TYR A 11 -39.97 38.70 39.83
C TYR A 11 -39.69 39.16 38.35
N GLU A 12 -40.60 38.84 37.41
CA GLU A 12 -40.98 39.58 36.16
C GLU A 12 -39.93 39.94 35.06
N SER A 13 -40.25 40.04 33.75
CA SER A 13 -41.55 39.98 33.03
C SER A 13 -41.40 39.45 31.58
N HIS A 14 -42.32 38.57 31.13
CA HIS A 14 -42.65 38.34 29.70
C HIS A 14 -43.77 39.30 29.25
N PRO A 15 -43.95 39.59 27.94
CA PRO A 15 -44.92 38.82 27.11
C PRO A 15 -44.49 38.55 25.64
N LEU A 16 -44.67 37.32 25.13
CA LEU A 16 -45.74 36.81 24.22
C LEU A 16 -45.46 37.04 22.71
N GLU A 17 -45.23 35.97 21.91
CA GLU A 17 -46.21 35.29 21.01
C GLU A 17 -46.15 35.79 19.54
N THR A 18 -46.52 35.06 18.47
CA THR A 18 -46.98 33.66 18.27
C THR A 18 -46.77 33.22 16.79
N ARG A 19 -46.67 31.89 16.55
CA ARG A 19 -47.16 31.16 15.33
C ARG A 19 -46.45 31.48 13.98
N MET A 20 -46.48 30.65 12.92
CA MET A 20 -47.10 29.34 12.64
C MET A 20 -46.32 28.58 11.53
N HIS A 21 -46.60 27.28 11.35
CA HIS A 21 -46.06 26.48 10.23
C HIS A 21 -46.49 26.95 8.83
N ARG A 22 -45.61 26.77 7.82
CA ARG A 22 -46.00 26.36 6.45
C ARG A 22 -44.84 25.81 5.59
N THR A 23 -45.04 24.63 5.01
CA THR A 23 -44.51 24.17 3.70
C THR A 23 -45.70 24.27 2.68
N PRO A 24 -45.57 24.10 1.33
CA PRO A 24 -44.50 23.41 0.57
C PRO A 24 -44.06 23.96 -0.83
N SER A 25 -42.86 23.52 -1.28
CA SER A 25 -42.47 23.12 -2.67
C SER A 25 -42.65 24.11 -3.88
N PRO A 26 -42.39 23.74 -5.18
CA PRO A 26 -41.10 24.11 -5.82
C PRO A 26 -41.12 24.63 -7.28
N THR A 27 -40.29 25.62 -7.64
CA THR A 27 -39.97 25.97 -9.06
C THR A 27 -38.61 26.66 -9.26
N HIS A 28 -37.82 26.20 -10.23
CA HIS A 28 -36.70 26.91 -10.91
C HIS A 28 -37.27 27.84 -12.03
N PRO A 29 -36.50 28.69 -12.78
CA PRO A 29 -35.05 28.68 -13.05
C PRO A 29 -34.33 30.09 -13.06
N LEU A 30 -33.07 30.12 -13.54
CA LEU A 30 -32.29 31.31 -14.03
C LEU A 30 -31.76 32.31 -12.96
N GLN A 31 -30.74 33.17 -13.19
CA GLN A 31 -29.53 33.19 -14.06
C GLN A 31 -28.71 34.48 -13.72
N HIS A 32 -27.37 34.46 -13.82
CA HIS A 32 -26.44 35.60 -13.54
C HIS A 32 -26.45 36.12 -12.07
N GLY A 33 -25.40 36.72 -11.51
CA GLY A 33 -24.11 37.16 -12.05
C GLY A 33 -23.92 38.65 -11.76
N TYR A 34 -23.07 39.01 -10.79
CA TYR A 34 -22.80 40.41 -10.43
C TYR A 34 -21.30 40.72 -10.31
N HIS A 35 -20.90 41.72 -11.07
CA HIS A 35 -19.68 42.54 -10.95
C HIS A 35 -19.99 43.77 -10.05
N LEU A 36 -19.07 44.75 -10.02
CA LEU A 36 -19.17 46.14 -9.49
C LEU A 36 -18.62 46.30 -8.05
N GLU A 37 -17.82 47.32 -7.70
CA GLU A 37 -17.22 48.42 -8.50
C GLU A 37 -16.00 49.09 -7.81
N ASP A 38 -15.23 49.89 -8.56
CA ASP A 38 -14.10 50.75 -8.12
C ASP A 38 -14.56 52.09 -7.50
N ASN A 39 -13.71 52.74 -6.66
CA ASN A 39 -13.43 54.21 -6.67
C ASN A 39 -12.35 54.67 -5.63
N PRO A 40 -11.81 55.93 -5.61
CA PRO A 40 -10.58 56.29 -6.35
C PRO A 40 -9.55 57.23 -5.64
N TYR A 41 -8.48 57.58 -6.37
CA TYR A 41 -7.50 58.69 -6.21
C TYR A 41 -6.42 58.68 -5.10
N GLY A 42 -5.18 58.95 -5.55
CA GLY A 42 -4.00 59.27 -4.73
C GLY A 42 -2.71 59.37 -5.56
N HIS A 43 -2.51 60.46 -6.31
CA HIS A 43 -1.32 60.69 -7.15
C HIS A 43 -0.19 61.42 -6.38
N SER A 44 1.06 60.98 -6.55
CA SER A 44 2.25 61.83 -6.45
C SER A 44 3.29 61.39 -7.50
N GLN A 45 4.01 62.34 -8.09
CA GLN A 45 4.75 62.20 -9.36
C GLN A 45 6.28 62.40 -9.15
N LEU A 46 7.05 62.28 -10.24
CA LEU A 46 8.50 62.57 -10.42
C LEU A 46 9.44 61.39 -10.05
N ASP A 47 10.49 61.04 -10.82
CA ASP A 47 10.89 61.50 -12.16
C ASP A 47 11.78 60.44 -12.86
N ILE A 48 11.88 60.44 -14.19
CA ILE A 48 12.71 59.49 -14.97
C ILE A 48 13.73 60.24 -15.85
N PRO A 49 15.05 59.98 -15.70
CA PRO A 49 16.04 60.28 -16.72
C PRO A 49 16.18 59.10 -17.72
N GLN A 50 16.04 59.37 -19.02
CA GLN A 50 16.31 58.38 -20.06
C GLN A 50 17.83 58.22 -20.33
N GLY A 51 18.25 56.98 -20.61
CA GLY A 51 19.55 56.64 -21.20
C GLY A 51 19.43 55.30 -21.98
N PRO A 52 20.07 55.14 -23.15
CA PRO A 52 19.69 54.10 -24.09
C PRO A 52 20.40 52.74 -23.87
N GLY A 53 19.64 51.65 -23.86
CA GLY A 53 20.18 50.29 -23.86
C GLY A 53 19.13 49.22 -24.18
N ARG A 54 19.28 48.52 -25.30
CA ARG A 54 18.48 47.32 -25.62
C ARG A 54 19.04 46.11 -24.86
N TYR A 55 18.34 45.59 -23.84
CA TYR A 55 18.46 44.19 -23.41
C TYR A 55 17.16 43.70 -22.77
N SER A 56 16.73 42.48 -23.11
CA SER A 56 15.65 41.77 -22.41
C SER A 56 16.13 41.32 -21.03
N PRO A 57 15.30 41.37 -19.97
CA PRO A 57 15.61 40.71 -18.70
C PRO A 57 15.53 39.19 -18.88
N GLY A 58 16.68 38.52 -18.86
CA GLY A 58 16.76 37.06 -18.69
C GLY A 58 16.99 36.72 -17.22
N ASP A 59 16.16 35.84 -16.67
CA ASP A 59 16.32 35.31 -15.30
C ASP A 59 17.52 34.35 -15.22
N ALA A 60 18.73 34.89 -15.26
CA ALA A 60 19.95 34.15 -14.96
C ALA A 60 20.09 33.98 -13.44
N LEU A 61 20.19 32.73 -12.96
CA LEU A 61 20.52 32.44 -11.56
C LEU A 61 21.95 32.90 -11.28
N HIS A 62 22.09 34.04 -10.60
CA HIS A 62 23.39 34.57 -10.20
C HIS A 62 24.03 33.67 -9.14
N MET A 63 25.29 33.31 -9.32
CA MET A 63 26.07 32.57 -8.32
C MET A 63 26.28 33.50 -7.12
N GLN A 64 25.51 33.31 -6.04
CA GLN A 64 25.57 34.20 -4.88
C GLN A 64 26.73 33.84 -3.95
N THR A 65 27.54 34.86 -3.66
CA THR A 65 28.60 34.85 -2.64
C THR A 65 28.01 34.77 -1.24
N ALA A 66 28.76 34.15 -0.32
CA ALA A 66 28.30 33.93 1.05
C ALA A 66 28.10 35.25 1.82
N GLN A 67 27.01 35.33 2.58
CA GLN A 67 26.86 36.24 3.71
C GLN A 67 27.00 35.45 5.01
N SER A 68 27.63 36.05 6.02
CA SER A 68 27.94 35.43 7.31
C SER A 68 26.68 35.19 8.16
N VAL A 69 26.68 34.10 8.91
CA VAL A 69 25.57 33.68 9.77
C VAL A 69 25.61 34.42 11.11
N ASP A 70 25.38 35.73 11.08
CA ASP A 70 25.33 36.59 12.27
C ASP A 70 24.35 37.78 12.07
N ASN A 71 23.11 37.48 11.65
CA ASN A 71 21.91 38.29 11.94
C ASN A 71 20.66 37.68 11.27
N LEU A 72 19.92 36.86 12.02
CA LEU A 72 18.52 36.55 11.74
C LEU A 72 17.82 36.26 13.07
N GLY A 73 17.02 37.23 13.52
CA GLY A 73 16.28 37.13 14.78
C GLY A 73 15.24 36.01 14.75
N SER A 74 14.98 35.43 15.92
CA SER A 74 14.04 34.32 16.10
C SER A 74 12.62 34.68 15.66
N TYR A 75 12.20 34.16 14.51
CA TYR A 75 10.81 33.98 14.11
C TYR A 75 10.64 32.59 13.46
N SER A 76 10.81 31.54 14.26
CA SER A 76 10.51 30.17 13.87
C SER A 76 8.99 29.96 13.86
N VAL A 77 8.36 30.11 12.70
CA VAL A 77 6.95 29.75 12.50
C VAL A 77 6.84 28.23 12.47
N ASN A 78 6.40 27.61 13.58
CA ASN A 78 6.08 26.18 13.60
C ASN A 78 4.78 25.95 12.80
N PRO A 79 4.77 25.14 11.72
CA PRO A 79 3.55 24.83 10.97
C PRO A 79 2.44 24.21 11.82
N GLU A 80 2.80 23.45 12.87
CA GLU A 80 1.85 22.82 13.79
C GLU A 80 1.00 23.84 14.56
N ALA A 81 1.49 25.09 14.72
CA ALA A 81 0.77 26.16 15.41
C ALA A 81 -0.32 26.82 14.55
N HIS A 82 -0.36 26.58 13.23
CA HIS A 82 -1.27 27.26 12.30
C HIS A 82 -2.43 26.39 11.79
N HIS A 83 -2.54 25.13 12.21
CA HIS A 83 -3.61 24.24 11.75
C HIS A 83 -5.00 24.49 12.38
N ASP A 84 -5.09 25.27 13.47
CA ASP A 84 -6.35 25.60 14.15
C ASP A 84 -7.05 26.87 13.60
N ALA A 85 -6.52 27.49 12.53
CA ALA A 85 -6.97 28.79 11.99
C ALA A 85 -8.30 28.79 11.19
N TYR A 86 -9.29 27.99 11.62
CA TYR A 86 -10.69 28.07 11.18
C TYR A 86 -11.63 28.42 12.36
N TYR A 87 -11.18 29.36 13.21
CA TYR A 87 -12.01 30.02 14.22
C TYR A 87 -11.92 31.53 14.04
N ASN A 88 -13.05 32.19 13.77
CA ASN A 88 -13.15 33.65 13.85
C ASN A 88 -13.16 34.07 15.33
N GLN A 89 -12.25 34.95 15.74
CA GLN A 89 -12.37 35.73 16.96
C GLN A 89 -12.20 37.23 16.67
N PRO A 90 -12.82 38.13 17.49
CA PRO A 90 -12.82 39.56 17.22
C PRO A 90 -11.46 40.22 17.49
N TYR A 91 -11.24 41.34 16.82
CA TYR A 91 -10.01 42.14 16.89
C TYR A 91 -9.99 43.08 18.10
N GLU A 92 -8.94 43.02 18.91
CA GLU A 92 -8.57 44.06 19.88
C GLU A 92 -7.08 44.46 19.72
N PRO A 93 -6.73 45.77 19.66
CA PRO A 93 -5.36 46.23 19.42
C PRO A 93 -4.68 46.78 20.68
N HIS A 94 -3.40 46.42 20.93
CA HIS A 94 -2.56 47.11 21.93
C HIS A 94 -1.06 47.17 21.53
N PRO A 95 -0.26 48.10 22.12
CA PRO A 95 0.64 48.94 21.32
C PRO A 95 2.15 48.66 21.48
N THR A 96 2.93 49.37 20.66
CA THR A 96 4.40 49.37 20.59
C THR A 96 5.09 50.16 21.70
N GLY A 97 6.32 49.76 22.05
CA GLY A 97 7.24 50.45 22.97
C GLY A 97 8.69 50.38 22.47
N HIS A 98 9.52 51.38 22.85
CA HIS A 98 10.83 51.69 22.24
C HIS A 98 12.00 51.65 23.25
N SER A 99 13.23 51.92 22.77
CA SER A 99 14.52 52.12 23.50
C SER A 99 15.26 50.85 24.02
N GLY A 100 16.61 50.80 24.08
CA GLY A 100 17.65 51.78 23.74
C GLY A 100 19.08 51.17 23.65
N TYR A 101 20.09 51.99 23.32
CA TYR A 101 21.53 51.62 23.16
C TYR A 101 22.30 51.56 24.51
N ASP A 102 23.37 50.74 24.65
CA ASP A 102 24.79 51.20 24.61
C ASP A 102 25.89 50.15 24.97
N GLN A 103 27.03 50.26 24.25
CA GLN A 103 28.48 50.07 24.57
C GLN A 103 29.18 48.81 25.19
N THR A 104 30.40 48.64 24.65
CA THR A 104 31.60 47.77 24.81
C THR A 104 32.36 47.87 26.18
N PRO A 105 33.32 46.98 26.59
CA PRO A 105 34.59 46.69 25.85
C PRO A 105 35.35 45.34 26.02
N TYR A 106 36.44 45.25 25.24
CA TYR A 106 37.48 44.21 25.08
C TYR A 106 38.33 43.91 26.33
N TYR A 107 38.95 42.72 26.34
CA TYR A 107 40.31 42.49 26.87
C TYR A 107 41.05 41.40 26.08
N ASP A 108 42.38 41.49 26.07
CA ASP A 108 43.36 40.69 25.32
C ASP A 108 44.43 40.16 26.32
N ASP A 109 45.00 38.96 26.11
CA ASP A 109 46.25 38.55 26.81
C ASP A 109 47.05 37.47 26.05
N ASP A 110 48.36 37.63 26.12
CA ASP A 110 49.41 37.03 25.28
C ASP A 110 50.19 35.94 26.04
N ARG A 111 50.25 34.68 25.54
CA ARG A 111 51.27 33.69 25.99
C ARG A 111 51.81 32.80 24.86
N ARG A 112 52.90 33.26 24.21
CA ARG A 112 53.84 32.44 23.41
C ARG A 112 54.98 31.88 24.30
N PRO A 113 55.81 30.89 23.88
CA PRO A 113 56.86 31.00 22.82
C PRO A 113 56.84 29.83 21.81
N MET A 114 57.17 29.95 20.51
CA MET A 114 58.43 30.31 19.80
C MET A 114 59.55 29.22 19.71
N LEU A 115 59.45 28.40 18.65
CA LEU A 115 60.46 28.08 17.60
C LEU A 115 61.96 27.80 17.90
N ALA A 116 62.44 26.62 17.46
CA ALA A 116 63.60 26.37 16.56
C ALA A 116 63.82 24.84 16.39
N HIS A 117 64.63 24.25 15.49
CA HIS A 117 64.93 24.39 14.05
C HIS A 117 66.02 23.33 13.71
N ASN A 118 65.95 22.71 12.52
CA ASN A 118 66.99 21.88 11.85
C ASN A 118 67.43 20.50 12.43
N GLY A 119 67.77 19.57 11.52
CA GLY A 119 68.40 18.28 11.84
C GLY A 119 68.24 17.18 10.78
N SER A 120 69.00 17.22 9.69
CA SER A 120 69.05 16.17 8.65
C SER A 120 70.02 15.02 8.99
N GLN A 121 69.68 13.76 8.70
CA GLN A 121 70.66 12.67 8.60
C GLN A 121 70.27 11.55 7.62
N VAL A 122 71.26 10.74 7.21
CA VAL A 122 71.29 9.90 6.00
C VAL A 122 71.80 8.48 6.32
N GLY A 123 71.26 7.46 5.65
CA GLY A 123 71.76 6.09 5.50
C GLY A 123 70.75 5.25 4.68
N ALA A 124 71.06 4.65 3.52
CA ALA A 124 71.98 3.54 3.23
C ALA A 124 71.54 2.21 3.91
N SER A 125 71.39 1.06 3.25
CA SER A 125 71.59 0.66 1.83
C SER A 125 71.08 -0.77 1.54
N ASP A 126 70.38 -1.00 0.41
CA ASP A 126 70.27 -2.23 -0.46
C ASP A 126 70.10 -3.67 0.14
N PRO A 127 69.77 -4.75 -0.63
CA PRO A 127 69.69 -4.88 -2.09
C PRO A 127 68.41 -5.51 -2.73
N TYR A 128 68.26 -5.19 -4.01
CA TYR A 128 67.62 -5.93 -5.12
C TYR A 128 67.01 -7.34 -4.88
N HIS A 129 65.77 -7.51 -5.35
CA HIS A 129 65.29 -8.76 -5.96
C HIS A 129 64.62 -8.44 -7.31
N ASP A 130 65.19 -8.98 -8.40
CA ASP A 130 64.63 -8.83 -9.75
C ASP A 130 63.47 -9.80 -9.93
N ASN A 131 62.29 -9.29 -10.30
CA ASN A 131 61.10 -10.09 -10.53
C ASN A 131 60.32 -9.47 -11.70
N GLN A 132 60.40 -10.10 -12.87
CA GLN A 132 59.79 -9.63 -14.10
C GLN A 132 58.25 -9.66 -13.99
N GLN A 133 57.66 -8.52 -13.67
CA GLN A 133 56.21 -8.35 -13.72
C GLN A 133 55.76 -8.00 -15.16
N PRO A 134 54.68 -8.63 -15.68
CA PRO A 134 54.14 -8.27 -16.98
C PRO A 134 53.62 -6.84 -16.95
N ARG A 135 53.97 -6.06 -17.99
CA ARG A 135 53.61 -4.64 -18.10
C ARG A 135 52.08 -4.46 -17.94
N PRO A 136 51.60 -3.69 -16.95
CA PRO A 136 50.20 -3.31 -16.90
C PRO A 136 49.84 -2.54 -18.16
N ASN A 137 48.73 -2.92 -18.79
CA ASN A 137 48.21 -2.20 -19.94
C ASN A 137 47.93 -0.75 -19.52
N ASN A 138 48.58 0.23 -20.18
CA ASN A 138 48.60 1.61 -19.73
C ASN A 138 47.28 2.31 -20.10
N GLY A 139 46.21 1.95 -19.38
CA GLY A 139 44.93 2.66 -19.44
C GLY A 139 45.16 4.13 -19.08
N ILE A 140 44.69 5.02 -19.96
CA ILE A 140 44.87 6.47 -19.82
C ILE A 140 44.30 6.88 -18.45
N LYS A 141 45.18 7.31 -17.53
CA LYS A 141 44.77 7.96 -16.27
C LYS A 141 44.15 9.32 -16.60
N ARG A 142 42.85 9.33 -16.92
CA ARG A 142 42.05 10.56 -16.97
C ARG A 142 41.95 11.11 -15.55
N TRP A 143 42.33 12.38 -15.41
CA TRP A 143 42.25 13.10 -14.15
C TRP A 143 40.79 13.48 -13.93
N LYS A 144 40.18 13.05 -12.81
CA LYS A 144 38.86 13.54 -12.42
C LYS A 144 38.98 15.00 -12.00
N THR A 145 38.15 15.88 -12.53
CA THR A 145 38.16 17.28 -12.13
C THR A 145 37.60 17.44 -10.71
N VAL A 146 38.48 17.72 -9.75
CA VAL A 146 38.10 18.01 -8.36
C VAL A 146 37.46 19.38 -8.29
N LYS A 147 36.12 19.44 -8.27
CA LYS A 147 35.38 20.70 -8.13
C LYS A 147 35.18 21.00 -6.64
N GLN A 148 35.43 22.25 -6.24
CA GLN A 148 34.96 22.74 -4.93
C GLN A 148 33.45 22.95 -5.02
N VAL A 149 32.72 22.41 -4.05
CA VAL A 149 31.27 22.58 -3.93
C VAL A 149 30.95 23.08 -2.53
N LEU A 150 30.15 24.15 -2.48
CA LEU A 150 29.66 24.76 -1.25
C LEU A 150 28.50 23.93 -0.68
N LEU A 151 28.41 23.82 0.64
CA LEU A 151 27.25 23.20 1.29
C LEU A 151 26.03 24.12 1.14
N TYR A 152 24.91 23.57 0.66
CA TYR A 152 23.64 24.28 0.57
C TYR A 152 22.89 24.12 1.90
N ARG A 153 22.77 25.19 2.69
CA ARG A 153 22.16 25.18 4.04
C ARG A 153 22.79 24.10 4.96
N GLY A 154 24.11 23.94 4.90
CA GLY A 154 24.84 22.91 5.66
C GLY A 154 24.82 21.49 5.04
N ASN A 155 24.02 21.26 4.00
CA ASN A 155 23.85 19.95 3.38
C ASN A 155 24.63 19.82 2.06
N LEU A 156 25.09 18.61 1.74
CA LEU A 156 25.79 18.34 0.47
C LEU A 156 24.77 18.21 -0.67
N VAL A 157 24.71 19.24 -1.50
CA VAL A 157 23.88 19.32 -2.71
C VAL A 157 24.79 19.56 -3.91
N LEU A 158 24.62 18.78 -4.97
CA LEU A 158 25.38 18.85 -6.22
C LEU A 158 24.41 19.03 -7.39
N ASP A 159 24.58 20.05 -8.22
CA ASP A 159 23.89 20.14 -9.51
C ASP A 159 24.79 19.55 -10.60
N CYS A 160 24.41 18.37 -11.09
CA CYS A 160 25.19 17.55 -12.03
C CYS A 160 24.58 17.67 -13.44
N PRO A 161 25.33 18.08 -14.47
CA PRO A 161 24.79 18.14 -15.84
C PRO A 161 24.37 16.75 -16.30
N ILE A 162 23.33 16.63 -17.11
CA ILE A 162 22.94 15.34 -17.72
C ILE A 162 23.88 14.98 -18.90
N PRO A 163 23.96 13.71 -19.33
CA PRO A 163 24.82 13.31 -20.44
C PRO A 163 24.52 14.12 -21.72
N PRO A 164 25.52 14.74 -22.38
CA PRO A 164 25.29 15.52 -23.61
C PRO A 164 24.57 14.74 -24.71
N LYS A 165 24.81 13.42 -24.83
CA LYS A 165 24.07 12.53 -25.75
C LYS A 165 22.57 12.43 -25.45
N LEU A 166 22.17 12.57 -24.18
CA LEU A 166 20.76 12.63 -23.78
C LEU A 166 20.20 14.04 -23.98
N LEU A 167 20.94 15.09 -23.56
CA LEU A 167 20.55 16.49 -23.71
C LEU A 167 20.23 16.83 -25.17
N ASN A 168 21.11 16.47 -26.11
CA ASN A 168 20.96 16.72 -27.54
C ASN A 168 19.74 16.02 -28.19
N GLN A 169 19.10 15.05 -27.51
CA GLN A 169 17.88 14.38 -28.00
C GLN A 169 16.59 15.05 -27.51
N LEU A 170 16.69 15.93 -26.51
CA LEU A 170 15.54 16.51 -25.80
C LEU A 170 15.39 18.00 -26.10
N PRO A 171 14.15 18.54 -26.10
CA PRO A 171 13.93 19.97 -26.27
C PRO A 171 14.22 20.69 -24.94
N HIS A 172 15.42 21.23 -24.81
CA HIS A 172 15.85 22.04 -23.67
C HIS A 172 15.80 23.54 -24.00
N GLY A 173 15.41 24.35 -23.02
CA GLY A 173 15.66 25.80 -23.03
C GLY A 173 16.83 26.13 -22.10
N GLU A 174 16.97 27.40 -21.71
CA GLU A 174 17.94 27.86 -20.70
C GLU A 174 17.59 27.41 -19.26
N ARG A 175 16.59 26.52 -19.09
CA ARG A 175 16.07 26.12 -17.77
C ARG A 175 16.82 24.92 -17.19
N ASP A 176 17.35 25.14 -16.00
CA ASP A 176 18.17 24.19 -15.25
C ASP A 176 17.51 22.82 -15.00
N GLU A 177 16.18 22.77 -14.83
CA GLU A 177 15.46 21.53 -14.52
C GLU A 177 15.55 20.44 -15.61
N PHE A 178 15.90 20.82 -16.85
CA PHE A 178 16.06 19.95 -18.00
C PHE A 178 17.54 19.72 -18.39
N THR A 179 18.49 20.40 -17.73
CA THR A 179 19.92 20.35 -18.08
C THR A 179 20.76 19.78 -16.94
N HIS A 180 20.38 20.01 -15.68
CA HIS A 180 21.05 19.46 -14.50
C HIS A 180 20.11 18.59 -13.64
N MET A 181 20.63 17.45 -13.22
CA MET A 181 20.08 16.60 -12.17
C MET A 181 20.66 17.06 -10.82
N ARG A 182 19.79 17.42 -9.87
CA ARG A 182 20.20 17.82 -8.52
C ARG A 182 20.34 16.59 -7.65
N TYR A 183 21.49 16.37 -7.05
CA TYR A 183 21.77 15.33 -6.08
C TYR A 183 21.86 15.91 -4.67
N SER A 184 21.22 15.27 -3.69
CA SER A 184 21.36 15.59 -2.27
C SER A 184 21.74 14.33 -1.47
N ALA A 185 22.75 14.44 -0.61
CA ALA A 185 23.13 13.36 0.31
C ALA A 185 22.40 13.57 1.66
N ALA A 186 21.38 12.78 1.95
CA ALA A 186 20.63 12.89 3.20
C ALA A 186 21.38 12.19 4.34
N THR A 187 21.65 12.90 5.43
CA THR A 187 22.42 12.44 6.60
C THR A 187 21.60 12.38 7.89
N CYS A 188 20.28 12.30 7.74
CA CYS A 188 19.26 12.37 8.79
C CYS A 188 18.25 11.22 8.67
N ASP A 189 17.45 11.00 9.71
CA ASP A 189 16.27 10.12 9.63
C ASP A 189 15.12 10.83 8.85
N PRO A 190 14.22 10.09 8.15
CA PRO A 190 13.12 10.70 7.40
C PRO A 190 12.23 11.68 8.18
N ALA A 191 12.10 11.54 9.51
CA ALA A 191 11.30 12.46 10.31
C ALA A 191 11.96 13.84 10.45
N ASP A 192 13.29 13.89 10.44
CA ASP A 192 14.09 15.08 10.72
C ASP A 192 14.49 15.84 9.45
N PHE A 193 14.20 15.29 8.26
CA PHE A 193 14.63 15.83 6.96
C PHE A 193 14.30 17.32 6.76
N TYR A 194 13.10 17.75 7.15
CA TYR A 194 12.67 19.15 7.06
C TYR A 194 13.41 20.04 8.09
N GLU A 195 13.57 19.56 9.32
CA GLU A 195 14.20 20.29 10.43
C GLU A 195 15.72 20.44 10.25
N GLU A 196 16.39 19.43 9.69
CA GLU A 196 17.79 19.46 9.22
C GLU A 196 17.96 20.25 7.90
N ASN A 197 17.01 21.14 7.57
CA ASN A 197 17.06 22.11 6.48
C ASN A 197 17.21 21.54 5.05
N PHE A 198 16.89 20.26 4.83
CA PHE A 198 16.79 19.74 3.47
C PHE A 198 15.55 20.29 2.76
N THR A 199 15.65 20.45 1.44
CA THR A 199 14.58 21.03 0.62
C THR A 199 14.63 20.48 -0.80
N LEU A 200 13.47 20.46 -1.47
CA LEU A 200 13.26 19.87 -2.78
C LEU A 200 13.05 20.95 -3.84
N ARG A 201 13.47 20.66 -5.08
CA ARG A 201 13.53 21.57 -6.23
C ARG A 201 12.21 22.30 -6.51
N GLN A 202 11.06 21.68 -6.21
CA GLN A 202 9.73 22.28 -6.38
C GLN A 202 9.53 23.55 -5.54
N LYS A 203 10.14 23.64 -4.35
CA LYS A 203 10.09 24.85 -3.50
C LYS A 203 11.19 25.87 -3.82
N LEU A 204 12.16 25.52 -4.67
CA LEU A 204 13.31 26.39 -5.03
C LEU A 204 13.10 27.23 -6.30
N PHE A 205 12.04 26.96 -7.07
CA PHE A 205 11.67 27.83 -8.20
C PHE A 205 11.24 29.22 -7.71
N SER A 206 11.56 30.27 -8.48
CA SER A 206 11.21 31.68 -8.19
C SER A 206 9.71 31.88 -7.91
N LYS A 207 8.86 31.05 -8.51
CA LYS A 207 7.49 30.78 -8.04
C LYS A 207 7.41 29.31 -7.61
N PRO A 208 7.35 29.03 -6.29
CA PRO A 208 7.25 27.66 -5.78
C PRO A 208 6.09 26.89 -6.41
N ARG A 209 6.33 25.62 -6.80
CA ARG A 209 5.31 24.75 -7.38
C ARG A 209 4.52 24.08 -6.26
N HIS A 210 3.21 24.29 -6.24
CA HIS A 210 2.29 23.53 -5.40
C HIS A 210 2.13 22.10 -5.94
N THR A 211 2.23 21.10 -5.08
CA THR A 211 2.07 19.69 -5.45
C THR A 211 0.61 19.28 -5.24
N GLU A 212 -0.14 19.12 -6.33
CA GLU A 212 -1.50 18.58 -6.25
C GLU A 212 -1.48 17.07 -6.00
N LEU A 213 -0.56 16.38 -6.69
CA LEU A 213 -0.49 14.93 -6.70
C LEU A 213 0.95 14.46 -6.52
N PHE A 214 1.20 13.74 -5.43
CA PHE A 214 2.49 13.14 -5.14
C PHE A 214 2.38 11.62 -5.27
N ILE A 215 3.07 11.03 -6.24
CA ILE A 215 2.97 9.60 -6.56
C ILE A 215 4.27 8.93 -6.10
N VAL A 216 4.20 7.89 -5.26
CA VAL A 216 5.37 7.04 -4.96
C VAL A 216 5.28 5.70 -5.69
N VAL A 217 6.42 5.29 -6.24
CA VAL A 217 6.70 3.93 -6.67
C VAL A 217 7.71 3.33 -5.70
N THR A 218 7.27 2.39 -4.85
CA THR A 218 8.16 1.63 -3.96
C THR A 218 8.78 0.45 -4.69
N MET A 219 10.10 0.29 -4.54
CA MET A 219 10.91 -0.70 -5.26
C MET A 219 11.97 -1.31 -4.32
N TYR A 220 12.19 -2.62 -4.41
CA TYR A 220 13.26 -3.34 -3.74
C TYR A 220 14.31 -3.82 -4.76
N ASN A 221 13.99 -4.85 -5.55
CA ASN A 221 14.91 -5.49 -6.49
C ASN A 221 14.26 -5.90 -7.84
N GLU A 222 13.10 -5.30 -8.15
CA GLU A 222 12.33 -5.53 -9.36
C GLU A 222 13.16 -5.26 -10.62
N ASP A 223 12.93 -6.07 -11.66
CA ASP A 223 13.60 -5.91 -12.95
C ASP A 223 13.12 -4.68 -13.73
N GLU A 224 13.84 -4.36 -14.80
CA GLU A 224 13.57 -3.16 -15.58
C GLU A 224 12.23 -3.25 -16.33
N ILE A 225 11.70 -4.47 -16.55
CA ILE A 225 10.43 -4.70 -17.22
C ILE A 225 9.28 -4.40 -16.26
N LEU A 226 9.33 -4.90 -15.03
CA LEU A 226 8.37 -4.60 -13.96
C LEU A 226 8.35 -3.11 -13.64
N PHE A 227 9.52 -2.49 -13.47
CA PHE A 227 9.64 -1.05 -13.27
C PHE A 227 9.10 -0.24 -14.47
N ALA A 228 9.49 -0.58 -15.70
CA ALA A 228 8.99 0.09 -16.90
C ALA A 228 7.47 -0.05 -17.06
N ARG A 229 6.88 -1.22 -16.76
CA ARG A 229 5.41 -1.43 -16.79
C ARG A 229 4.69 -0.44 -15.89
N THR A 230 5.16 -0.27 -14.66
CA THR A 230 4.64 0.70 -13.69
C THR A 230 4.78 2.13 -14.22
N MET A 231 6.00 2.53 -14.60
CA MET A 231 6.29 3.90 -15.03
C MET A 231 5.57 4.30 -16.33
N ILE A 232 5.40 3.37 -17.29
CA ILE A 232 4.60 3.61 -18.50
C ILE A 232 3.14 3.91 -18.15
N GLY A 233 2.57 3.22 -17.14
CA GLY A 233 1.24 3.52 -16.63
C GLY A 233 1.15 4.91 -16.00
N VAL A 234 2.11 5.26 -15.14
CA VAL A 234 2.21 6.59 -14.50
C VAL A 234 2.31 7.70 -15.55
N PHE A 235 3.21 7.56 -16.52
CA PHE A 235 3.46 8.58 -17.55
C PHE A 235 2.25 8.79 -18.46
N LYS A 236 1.50 7.73 -18.81
CA LYS A 236 0.24 7.84 -19.55
C LYS A 236 -0.85 8.60 -18.78
N ASN A 237 -0.90 8.47 -17.45
CA ASN A 237 -1.82 9.25 -16.63
C ASN A 237 -1.44 10.73 -16.59
N ILE A 238 -0.16 11.05 -16.49
CA ILE A 238 0.34 12.43 -16.57
C ILE A 238 0.04 13.03 -17.94
N GLU A 239 0.32 12.30 -19.02
CA GLU A 239 -0.04 12.71 -20.38
C GLU A 239 -1.54 12.94 -20.55
N TYR A 240 -2.39 12.05 -20.00
CA TYR A 240 -3.84 12.22 -20.01
C TYR A 240 -4.28 13.51 -19.29
N MET A 241 -3.74 13.78 -18.09
CA MET A 241 -4.02 15.02 -17.35
C MET A 241 -3.50 16.26 -18.09
N CYS A 242 -2.34 16.18 -18.74
CA CYS A 242 -1.81 17.26 -19.59
C CYS A 242 -2.70 17.58 -20.81
N LYS A 243 -3.42 16.59 -21.33
CA LYS A 243 -4.33 16.74 -22.48
C LYS A 243 -5.73 17.27 -22.11
N ARG A 244 -6.09 17.36 -20.83
CA ARG A 244 -7.40 17.86 -20.39
C ARG A 244 -7.48 19.38 -20.57
N THR A 245 -8.17 19.86 -21.61
CA THR A 245 -8.48 21.28 -21.81
C THR A 245 -9.61 21.77 -20.90
N GLU A 246 -10.57 20.89 -20.59
CA GLU A 246 -11.72 21.15 -19.73
C GLU A 246 -11.45 20.61 -18.32
N SER A 247 -10.70 21.38 -17.54
CA SER A 247 -10.48 21.15 -16.11
C SER A 247 -10.00 22.45 -15.42
N LYS A 248 -10.44 22.68 -14.18
CA LYS A 248 -9.90 23.76 -13.34
C LYS A 248 -8.47 23.45 -12.86
N THR A 249 -8.19 22.18 -12.62
CA THR A 249 -6.92 21.71 -12.04
C THR A 249 -5.91 21.28 -13.10
N TRP A 250 -6.37 20.63 -14.16
CA TRP A 250 -5.55 20.00 -15.19
C TRP A 250 -5.53 20.80 -16.51
N GLY A 251 -4.51 20.56 -17.34
CA GLY A 251 -4.19 21.36 -18.53
C GLY A 251 -2.75 21.10 -18.96
N LYS A 252 -2.25 21.81 -19.98
CA LYS A 252 -0.90 21.59 -20.55
C LYS A 252 0.25 21.61 -19.52
N ASP A 253 0.05 22.33 -18.42
CA ASP A 253 0.99 22.46 -17.29
C ASP A 253 0.73 21.51 -16.11
N ALA A 254 -0.17 20.53 -16.25
CA ALA A 254 -0.51 19.57 -15.19
C ALA A 254 0.72 18.87 -14.59
N TRP A 255 1.71 18.55 -15.42
CA TRP A 255 2.98 17.95 -15.00
C TRP A 255 3.73 18.77 -13.93
N LYS A 256 3.55 20.09 -13.88
CA LYS A 256 4.17 20.96 -12.85
C LYS A 256 3.56 20.77 -11.47
N LYS A 257 2.31 20.28 -11.40
CA LYS A 257 1.56 19.99 -10.17
C LYS A 257 1.71 18.53 -9.70
N ILE A 258 2.37 17.69 -10.49
CA ILE A 258 2.54 16.25 -10.23
C ILE A 258 4.02 15.98 -9.98
N VAL A 259 4.34 15.29 -8.88
CA VAL A 259 5.68 14.82 -8.57
C VAL A 259 5.66 13.30 -8.46
N VAL A 260 6.60 12.62 -9.13
CA VAL A 260 6.75 11.17 -9.09
C VAL A 260 8.01 10.82 -8.31
N CYS A 261 7.84 10.26 -7.12
CA CYS A 261 8.90 9.71 -6.32
C CYS A 261 9.11 8.22 -6.62
N VAL A 262 10.37 7.79 -6.78
CA VAL A 262 10.75 6.37 -6.82
C VAL A 262 11.64 6.12 -5.63
N VAL A 263 11.23 5.24 -4.70
CA VAL A 263 12.04 4.91 -3.52
C VAL A 263 12.57 3.48 -3.63
N SER A 264 13.89 3.35 -3.77
CA SER A 264 14.60 2.08 -3.87
C SER A 264 15.22 1.67 -2.53
N ASP A 265 14.89 0.46 -2.09
CA ASP A 265 15.18 -0.05 -0.75
C ASP A 265 16.54 -0.77 -0.65
N GLY A 266 17.61 0.02 -0.59
CA GLY A 266 18.98 -0.44 -0.37
C GLY A 266 19.85 -0.41 -1.62
N ARG A 267 20.96 0.34 -1.56
CA ARG A 267 21.91 0.49 -2.67
C ARG A 267 22.55 -0.82 -3.14
N ALA A 268 22.71 -1.80 -2.23
CA ALA A 268 23.18 -3.15 -2.57
C ALA A 268 22.12 -4.02 -3.29
N LYS A 269 20.85 -3.64 -3.24
CA LYS A 269 19.70 -4.49 -3.63
C LYS A 269 19.01 -4.07 -4.92
N ILE A 270 19.17 -2.81 -5.33
CA ILE A 270 18.65 -2.32 -6.60
C ILE A 270 19.16 -3.17 -7.78
N ASN A 271 18.23 -3.56 -8.65
CA ASN A 271 18.57 -4.34 -9.84
C ASN A 271 19.44 -3.50 -10.79
N PRO A 272 20.62 -3.98 -11.24
CA PRO A 272 21.50 -3.24 -12.14
C PRO A 272 20.82 -2.79 -13.45
N ARG A 273 19.89 -3.58 -14.01
CA ARG A 273 19.17 -3.20 -15.24
C ARG A 273 18.15 -2.09 -14.99
N THR A 274 17.52 -2.08 -13.82
CA THR A 274 16.60 -1.00 -13.40
C THR A 274 17.36 0.29 -13.08
N ARG A 275 18.54 0.16 -12.45
CA ARG A 275 19.50 1.26 -12.26
C ARG A 275 19.96 1.86 -13.60
N ALA A 276 20.28 1.00 -14.57
CA ALA A 276 20.63 1.41 -15.94
C ALA A 276 19.48 2.15 -16.64
N LEU A 277 18.24 1.70 -16.44
CA LEU A 277 17.03 2.34 -16.97
C LEU A 277 16.79 3.73 -16.36
N LEU A 278 17.00 3.89 -15.04
CA LEU A 278 16.96 5.17 -14.34
C LEU A 278 18.05 6.13 -14.86
N ALA A 279 19.28 5.63 -15.13
CA ALA A 279 20.32 6.41 -15.79
C ALA A 279 19.91 6.84 -17.20
N GLY A 280 19.29 5.93 -17.97
CA GLY A 280 18.71 6.19 -19.29
C GLY A 280 17.67 7.32 -19.32
N MET A 281 16.92 7.49 -18.22
CA MET A 281 15.95 8.57 -18.05
C MET A 281 16.55 9.90 -17.55
N GLY A 282 17.85 9.91 -17.22
CA GLY A 282 18.55 11.07 -16.63
C GLY A 282 18.31 11.29 -15.14
N VAL A 283 17.63 10.36 -14.44
CA VAL A 283 17.26 10.49 -13.01
C VAL A 283 18.26 9.80 -12.05
N TYR A 284 19.37 9.27 -12.57
CA TYR A 284 20.46 8.69 -11.81
C TYR A 284 21.79 8.88 -12.55
N GLN A 285 22.87 9.09 -11.80
CA GLN A 285 24.25 9.08 -12.31
C GLN A 285 25.14 8.30 -11.34
N GLU A 286 26.08 7.51 -11.88
CA GLU A 286 27.02 6.72 -11.09
C GLU A 286 28.18 7.60 -10.55
N GLY A 287 28.77 7.21 -9.42
CA GLY A 287 29.97 7.85 -8.87
C GLY A 287 29.77 9.16 -8.09
N ILE A 288 28.58 9.77 -8.11
CA ILE A 288 28.30 11.01 -7.33
C ILE A 288 27.89 10.71 -5.87
N ALA A 289 27.38 9.51 -5.60
CA ALA A 289 26.97 9.05 -4.28
C ALA A 289 28.16 9.02 -3.28
N LYS A 290 27.93 9.46 -2.04
CA LYS A 290 28.94 9.56 -0.96
C LYS A 290 28.50 8.78 0.29
N GLN A 291 29.41 8.06 0.94
CA GLN A 291 29.05 7.26 2.12
C GLN A 291 28.81 8.12 3.38
N GLN A 292 29.59 9.19 3.52
CA GLN A 292 29.55 10.10 4.67
C GLN A 292 29.72 11.54 4.21
N VAL A 293 29.08 12.46 4.93
CA VAL A 293 29.27 13.91 4.81
C VAL A 293 29.55 14.45 6.21
N ASN A 294 30.73 15.05 6.40
CA ASN A 294 31.16 15.65 7.67
C ASN A 294 31.07 14.67 8.87
N GLY A 295 31.43 13.41 8.65
CA GLY A 295 31.35 12.35 9.65
C GLY A 295 29.94 11.82 9.96
N LYS A 296 28.86 12.43 9.43
CA LYS A 296 27.51 11.83 9.45
C LYS A 296 27.39 10.80 8.32
N ASP A 297 26.87 9.61 8.63
CA ASP A 297 26.51 8.58 7.63
C ASP A 297 25.36 9.08 6.73
N VAL A 298 25.47 8.79 5.42
CA VAL A 298 24.37 9.05 4.49
C VAL A 298 23.33 7.94 4.60
N THR A 299 22.08 8.32 4.88
CA THR A 299 20.93 7.41 5.04
C THR A 299 20.24 7.15 3.70
N ALA A 300 20.18 8.16 2.83
CA ALA A 300 19.67 8.05 1.47
C ALA A 300 20.31 9.04 0.48
N HIS A 301 20.36 8.62 -0.77
CA HIS A 301 20.79 9.42 -1.92
C HIS A 301 19.56 9.90 -2.69
N ILE A 302 19.41 11.21 -2.83
CA ILE A 302 18.24 11.83 -3.47
C ILE A 302 18.67 12.46 -4.79
N TYR A 303 17.96 12.15 -5.86
CA TYR A 303 18.22 12.63 -7.22
C TYR A 303 16.94 13.27 -7.78
N GLU A 304 17.02 14.51 -8.23
CA GLU A 304 15.89 15.30 -8.74
C GLU A 304 16.13 15.73 -10.17
N TYR A 305 15.21 15.38 -11.08
CA TYR A 305 15.31 15.74 -12.49
C TYR A 305 13.92 15.75 -13.17
N THR A 306 13.69 16.68 -14.11
CA THR A 306 12.45 16.72 -14.89
C THR A 306 12.68 15.98 -16.21
N THR A 307 12.37 14.67 -16.24
CA THR A 307 12.63 13.85 -17.43
C THR A 307 11.61 14.08 -18.54
N GLN A 308 12.07 14.03 -19.79
CA GLN A 308 11.26 14.04 -21.01
C GLN A 308 11.45 12.74 -21.82
N VAL A 309 11.94 11.69 -21.17
CA VAL A 309 12.18 10.37 -21.74
C VAL A 309 11.11 9.41 -21.23
N GLY A 310 10.23 8.95 -22.12
CA GLY A 310 9.32 7.86 -21.84
C GLY A 310 9.91 6.49 -22.15
N MET A 311 9.09 5.45 -22.00
CA MET A 311 9.47 4.06 -22.21
C MET A 311 8.42 3.33 -23.03
N ALA A 312 8.83 2.28 -23.74
CA ALA A 312 7.95 1.25 -24.26
C ALA A 312 8.60 -0.13 -24.09
N ILE A 313 7.77 -1.17 -23.98
CA ILE A 313 8.22 -2.55 -23.92
C ILE A 313 7.85 -3.22 -25.24
N ARG A 314 8.83 -3.77 -25.95
CA ARG A 314 8.65 -4.53 -27.20
C ARG A 314 9.42 -5.83 -27.09
N ASN A 315 8.75 -6.97 -27.29
CA ASN A 315 9.35 -8.31 -27.19
C ASN A 315 10.14 -8.54 -25.88
N ASP A 316 9.56 -8.11 -24.75
CA ASP A 316 10.17 -8.14 -23.41
C ASP A 316 11.51 -7.40 -23.28
N VAL A 317 11.75 -6.40 -24.13
CA VAL A 317 12.87 -5.45 -24.03
C VAL A 317 12.33 -4.03 -23.84
N VAL A 318 12.89 -3.31 -22.88
CA VAL A 318 12.57 -1.89 -22.65
C VAL A 318 13.33 -1.02 -23.67
N GLN A 319 12.61 -0.08 -24.28
CA GLN A 319 13.13 0.92 -25.20
C GLN A 319 12.78 2.31 -24.68
N LEU A 320 13.77 3.21 -24.66
CA LEU A 320 13.57 4.61 -24.31
C LEU A 320 12.98 5.38 -25.50
N ILE A 321 12.06 6.30 -25.21
CA ILE A 321 11.41 7.16 -26.21
C ILE A 321 11.64 8.62 -25.77
N PRO A 322 12.48 9.39 -26.47
CA PRO A 322 12.70 10.79 -26.14
C PRO A 322 11.49 11.68 -26.53
N LYS A 323 11.56 12.97 -26.17
CA LYS A 323 10.59 14.02 -26.54
C LYS A 323 9.16 13.74 -26.08
N GLN A 324 9.01 13.16 -24.89
CA GLN A 324 7.71 12.92 -24.25
C GLN A 324 7.29 14.09 -23.36
N GLN A 325 6.09 14.01 -22.77
CA GLN A 325 5.64 14.98 -21.78
C GLN A 325 6.62 15.03 -20.60
N PRO A 326 6.98 16.23 -20.09
CA PRO A 326 7.83 16.35 -18.90
C PRO A 326 7.22 15.65 -17.69
N VAL A 327 8.05 15.01 -16.86
CA VAL A 327 7.67 14.43 -15.57
C VAL A 327 8.70 14.82 -14.52
N GLN A 328 8.25 15.46 -13.44
CA GLN A 328 9.10 15.80 -12.29
C GLN A 328 9.39 14.52 -11.49
N MET A 329 10.63 14.03 -11.55
CA MET A 329 11.07 12.80 -10.89
C MET A 329 11.92 13.11 -9.65
N LEU A 330 11.65 12.35 -8.59
CA LEU A 330 12.40 12.33 -7.33
C LEU A 330 12.84 10.89 -7.04
N PHE A 331 14.07 10.52 -7.39
CA PHE A 331 14.60 9.19 -7.10
C PHE A 331 15.34 9.18 -5.76
N CYS A 332 14.90 8.33 -4.83
CA CYS A 332 15.49 8.16 -3.50
C CYS A 332 16.06 6.74 -3.37
N LEU A 333 17.37 6.62 -3.39
CA LEU A 333 18.09 5.35 -3.19
C LEU A 333 18.58 5.28 -1.75
N LYS A 334 17.93 4.46 -0.92
CA LYS A 334 18.33 4.28 0.49
C LYS A 334 19.65 3.53 0.57
N GLU A 335 20.53 3.92 1.49
CA GLU A 335 21.84 3.27 1.63
C GLU A 335 21.71 1.84 2.18
N LYS A 336 20.80 1.66 3.16
CA LYS A 336 20.50 0.38 3.81
C LYS A 336 19.10 -0.11 3.42
N ASN A 337 18.95 -1.43 3.33
CA ASN A 337 17.64 -2.09 3.22
C ASN A 337 16.89 -1.92 4.54
N GLN A 338 15.71 -1.29 4.51
CA GLN A 338 14.90 -0.96 5.68
C GLN A 338 13.40 -1.30 5.49
N LYS A 339 13.06 -2.06 4.44
CA LYS A 339 11.69 -2.48 4.06
C LYS A 339 10.80 -1.34 3.55
N LYS A 340 9.65 -1.73 2.97
CA LYS A 340 8.63 -0.85 2.38
C LYS A 340 8.11 0.24 3.33
N ILE A 341 7.87 -0.08 4.60
CA ILE A 341 7.37 0.88 5.61
C ILE A 341 8.29 2.09 5.74
N ASN A 342 9.61 1.85 5.82
CA ASN A 342 10.60 2.91 5.85
C ASN A 342 10.66 3.73 4.55
N SER A 343 10.43 3.09 3.39
CA SER A 343 10.30 3.80 2.11
C SER A 343 9.07 4.74 2.11
N HIS A 344 7.97 4.35 2.78
CA HIS A 344 6.83 5.23 3.02
C HIS A 344 7.13 6.35 4.04
N ARG A 345 8.08 6.17 4.97
CA ARG A 345 8.53 7.27 5.85
C ARG A 345 9.26 8.36 5.07
N TRP A 346 10.18 8.00 4.16
CA TRP A 346 10.79 8.95 3.22
C TRP A 346 9.72 9.69 2.40
N PHE A 347 8.71 8.98 1.90
CA PHE A 347 7.63 9.58 1.14
C PHE A 347 6.76 10.55 1.97
N PHE A 348 6.20 10.12 3.11
CA PHE A 348 5.24 10.93 3.85
C PHE A 348 5.86 11.91 4.86
N GLN A 349 6.92 11.52 5.58
CA GLN A 349 7.51 12.33 6.66
C GLN A 349 8.61 13.27 6.15
N ALA A 350 9.46 12.82 5.22
CA ALA A 350 10.50 13.67 4.64
C ALA A 350 9.96 14.50 3.48
N PHE A 351 9.65 13.85 2.35
CA PHE A 351 9.31 14.56 1.11
C PHE A 351 7.92 15.18 1.16
N GLY A 352 6.94 14.50 1.75
CA GLY A 352 5.59 15.02 1.96
C GLY A 352 5.59 16.31 2.78
N ARG A 353 6.37 16.37 3.88
CA ARG A 353 6.48 17.56 4.75
C ARG A 353 7.12 18.75 4.03
N VAL A 354 8.06 18.50 3.12
CA VAL A 354 8.65 19.54 2.27
C VAL A 354 7.71 19.98 1.16
N LEU A 355 7.03 19.07 0.47
CA LEU A 355 6.19 19.40 -0.70
C LEU A 355 4.83 19.99 -0.33
N ASP A 356 4.28 19.55 0.80
CA ASP A 356 2.89 19.76 1.24
C ASP A 356 1.88 19.39 0.13
N PRO A 357 1.75 18.09 -0.21
CA PRO A 357 0.90 17.64 -1.31
C PRO A 357 -0.57 17.53 -0.90
N ASN A 358 -1.50 17.82 -1.81
CA ASN A 358 -2.93 17.55 -1.55
C ASN A 358 -3.22 16.04 -1.46
N ILE A 359 -2.88 15.30 -2.52
CA ILE A 359 -3.15 13.86 -2.65
C ILE A 359 -1.85 13.08 -2.84
N CYS A 360 -1.68 12.02 -2.05
CA CYS A 360 -0.60 11.05 -2.18
C CYS A 360 -1.10 9.77 -2.85
N VAL A 361 -0.33 9.16 -3.75
CA VAL A 361 -0.66 7.88 -4.41
C VAL A 361 0.45 6.86 -4.15
N LEU A 362 0.09 5.69 -3.63
CA LEU A 362 0.99 4.55 -3.40
C LEU A 362 0.88 3.57 -4.57
N ILE A 363 2.02 3.23 -5.17
CA ILE A 363 2.14 2.22 -6.22
C ILE A 363 3.32 1.31 -5.92
N ASP A 364 3.14 -0.01 -6.00
CA ASP A 364 4.27 -0.96 -5.97
C ASP A 364 4.88 -1.14 -7.36
N ALA A 365 6.21 -1.19 -7.45
CA ALA A 365 6.91 -1.58 -8.67
C ALA A 365 6.43 -2.97 -9.14
N GLY A 366 6.14 -3.10 -10.43
CA GLY A 366 5.42 -4.25 -11.00
C GLY A 366 3.93 -4.02 -11.20
N THR A 367 3.29 -3.18 -10.38
CA THR A 367 1.88 -2.78 -10.57
C THR A 367 1.76 -1.72 -11.67
N LYS A 368 1.03 -2.04 -12.74
CA LYS A 368 0.78 -1.16 -13.89
C LYS A 368 -0.58 -0.48 -13.73
N PRO A 369 -0.64 0.82 -13.42
CA PRO A 369 -1.91 1.55 -13.42
C PRO A 369 -2.46 1.69 -14.84
N GLY A 370 -3.78 1.56 -14.99
CA GLY A 370 -4.49 1.85 -16.24
C GLY A 370 -4.32 3.32 -16.64
N SER A 371 -4.42 3.63 -17.93
CA SER A 371 -3.99 4.93 -18.51
C SER A 371 -4.71 6.18 -18.00
N THR A 372 -5.86 6.03 -17.35
CA THR A 372 -6.62 7.12 -16.69
C THR A 372 -6.87 6.85 -15.20
N SER A 373 -6.35 5.75 -14.65
CA SER A 373 -6.70 5.26 -13.32
C SER A 373 -6.24 6.18 -12.19
N ILE A 374 -5.07 6.81 -12.30
CA ILE A 374 -4.57 7.75 -11.29
C ILE A 374 -5.42 9.03 -11.30
N TYR A 375 -5.83 9.50 -12.49
CA TYR A 375 -6.80 10.60 -12.60
C TYR A 375 -8.14 10.25 -11.96
N HIS A 376 -8.64 9.02 -12.14
CA HIS A 376 -9.89 8.58 -11.50
C HIS A 376 -9.76 8.48 -9.96
N LEU A 377 -8.62 8.04 -9.43
CA LEU A 377 -8.35 8.11 -7.99
C LEU A 377 -8.38 9.56 -7.50
N TRP A 378 -7.64 10.47 -8.13
CA TRP A 378 -7.67 11.90 -7.78
C TRP A 378 -9.09 12.49 -7.84
N LYS A 379 -9.86 12.17 -8.88
CA LYS A 379 -11.24 12.65 -9.06
C LYS A 379 -12.16 12.26 -7.88
N ALA A 380 -11.90 11.15 -7.20
CA ALA A 380 -12.67 10.77 -6.01
C ALA A 380 -12.48 11.75 -4.84
N PHE A 381 -11.31 12.39 -4.72
CA PHE A 381 -11.02 13.42 -3.71
C PHE A 381 -11.52 14.81 -4.10
N ASP A 382 -11.65 15.08 -5.40
CA ASP A 382 -12.23 16.31 -5.96
C ASP A 382 -13.76 16.34 -5.79
N LEU A 383 -14.43 15.18 -5.97
CA LEU A 383 -15.88 15.04 -5.76
C LEU A 383 -16.32 14.76 -4.32
N GLU A 384 -15.38 14.40 -3.43
CA GLU A 384 -15.66 14.11 -2.03
C GLU A 384 -14.54 14.68 -1.15
N PRO A 385 -14.72 15.92 -0.63
CA PRO A 385 -13.77 16.55 0.27
C PRO A 385 -13.41 15.66 1.46
N MET A 386 -14.36 14.87 1.97
CA MET A 386 -14.16 13.99 3.13
C MET A 386 -13.62 12.60 2.79
N CYS A 387 -13.20 12.38 1.54
CA CYS A 387 -12.42 11.22 1.17
C CYS A 387 -11.02 11.34 1.77
N ALA A 388 -10.66 10.43 2.67
CA ALA A 388 -9.31 10.32 3.23
C ALA A 388 -8.45 9.31 2.47
N GLY A 389 -9.06 8.31 1.86
CA GLY A 389 -8.36 7.28 1.09
C GLY A 389 -9.25 6.62 0.05
N ALA A 390 -8.66 6.27 -1.08
CA ALA A 390 -9.34 5.61 -2.19
C ALA A 390 -8.47 4.51 -2.81
N CYS A 391 -9.08 3.41 -3.26
CA CYS A 391 -8.38 2.36 -4.00
C CYS A 391 -9.05 2.06 -5.35
N GLY A 392 -8.25 1.58 -6.29
CA GLY A 392 -8.73 1.06 -7.57
C GLY A 392 -8.89 -0.45 -7.55
N GLU A 393 -9.50 -0.99 -8.60
CA GLU A 393 -9.60 -2.42 -8.87
C GLU A 393 -8.21 -3.02 -9.12
N ILE A 394 -7.76 -3.91 -8.24
CA ILE A 394 -6.56 -4.74 -8.48
C ILE A 394 -6.92 -5.88 -9.43
N LYS A 395 -6.22 -5.97 -10.57
CA LYS A 395 -6.39 -6.99 -11.62
C LYS A 395 -5.16 -7.87 -11.70
N ALA A 396 -5.36 -9.19 -11.82
CA ALA A 396 -4.26 -10.09 -12.14
C ALA A 396 -3.78 -9.88 -13.59
N MET A 397 -2.47 -9.91 -13.83
CA MET A 397 -1.91 -9.87 -15.18
C MET A 397 -2.17 -11.19 -15.93
N LEU A 398 -3.16 -11.17 -16.83
CA LEU A 398 -3.61 -12.36 -17.57
C LEU A 398 -2.70 -12.72 -18.78
N GLY A 399 -1.76 -11.86 -19.13
CA GLY A 399 -0.91 -12.01 -20.31
C GLY A 399 -1.66 -11.76 -21.63
N THR A 400 -0.93 -11.74 -22.75
CA THR A 400 -1.50 -11.54 -24.08
C THR A 400 -2.55 -12.62 -24.39
N GLY A 401 -3.77 -12.21 -24.73
CA GLY A 401 -4.87 -13.13 -25.01
C GLY A 401 -5.33 -13.98 -23.82
N GLY A 402 -4.98 -13.61 -22.58
CA GLY A 402 -5.36 -14.37 -21.38
C GLY A 402 -4.52 -15.64 -21.14
N LYS A 403 -3.36 -15.80 -21.81
CA LYS A 403 -2.51 -17.01 -21.74
C LYS A 403 -2.19 -17.47 -20.31
N ASN A 404 -2.06 -16.56 -19.34
CA ASN A 404 -1.70 -16.93 -17.98
C ASN A 404 -2.84 -17.67 -17.24
N LEU A 405 -4.09 -17.56 -17.70
CA LEU A 405 -5.25 -18.29 -17.16
C LEU A 405 -5.17 -19.81 -17.38
N LEU A 406 -4.26 -20.27 -18.25
CA LEU A 406 -3.93 -21.70 -18.40
C LEU A 406 -3.30 -22.28 -17.12
N ASN A 407 -2.70 -21.44 -16.25
CA ASN A 407 -2.28 -21.84 -14.92
C ASN A 407 -3.48 -21.71 -13.95
N PRO A 408 -3.97 -22.82 -13.34
CA PRO A 408 -5.10 -22.79 -12.43
C PRO A 408 -4.90 -21.86 -11.22
N LEU A 409 -3.66 -21.69 -10.75
CA LEU A 409 -3.35 -20.79 -9.63
C LEU A 409 -3.62 -19.32 -10.00
N VAL A 410 -3.24 -18.91 -11.21
CA VAL A 410 -3.49 -17.55 -11.73
C VAL A 410 -4.98 -17.32 -11.96
N ALA A 411 -5.68 -18.31 -12.53
CA ALA A 411 -7.12 -18.24 -12.74
C ALA A 411 -7.89 -18.09 -11.42
N THR A 412 -7.58 -18.92 -10.40
CA THR A 412 -8.20 -18.84 -9.08
C THR A 412 -8.00 -17.47 -8.41
N GLN A 413 -6.80 -16.91 -8.48
CA GLN A 413 -6.51 -15.59 -7.91
C GLN A 413 -7.22 -14.46 -8.68
N ASN A 414 -7.30 -14.56 -10.01
CA ASN A 414 -8.10 -13.65 -10.83
C ASN A 414 -9.58 -13.69 -10.43
N PHE A 415 -10.16 -14.88 -10.21
CA PHE A 415 -11.54 -15.03 -9.76
C PHE A 415 -11.78 -14.37 -8.39
N GLU A 416 -10.90 -14.63 -7.42
CA GLU A 416 -10.99 -14.06 -6.07
C GLU A 416 -10.89 -12.53 -6.08
N TYR A 417 -9.91 -11.96 -6.80
CA TYR A 417 -9.78 -10.51 -6.94
C TYR A 417 -11.02 -9.90 -7.60
N LYS A 418 -11.58 -10.55 -8.63
CA LYS A 418 -12.80 -10.07 -9.30
C LYS A 418 -14.00 -10.08 -8.35
N MET A 419 -14.22 -11.18 -7.62
CA MET A 419 -15.34 -11.27 -6.68
C MET A 419 -15.22 -10.27 -5.53
N SER A 420 -14.02 -10.06 -4.97
CA SER A 420 -13.84 -9.06 -3.92
C SER A 420 -14.06 -7.63 -4.42
N ASN A 421 -13.64 -7.32 -5.66
CA ASN A 421 -13.89 -6.02 -6.29
C ASN A 421 -15.34 -5.80 -6.79
N ILE A 422 -16.14 -6.86 -6.93
CA ILE A 422 -17.54 -6.83 -7.39
C ILE A 422 -18.54 -6.85 -6.23
N LEU A 423 -18.20 -7.48 -5.11
CA LEU A 423 -19.07 -7.64 -3.94
C LEU A 423 -18.54 -6.92 -2.70
N ASP A 424 -17.32 -7.25 -2.25
CA ASP A 424 -16.80 -6.78 -0.96
C ASP A 424 -16.45 -5.29 -0.98
N LYS A 425 -15.63 -4.84 -1.94
CA LYS A 425 -15.19 -3.43 -2.03
C LYS A 425 -16.35 -2.46 -2.29
N PRO A 426 -17.33 -2.77 -3.15
CA PRO A 426 -18.57 -2.00 -3.27
C PRO A 426 -19.39 -1.92 -1.97
N LEU A 427 -19.56 -3.04 -1.25
CA LEU A 427 -20.25 -3.08 0.05
C LEU A 427 -19.55 -2.20 1.08
N GLU A 428 -18.25 -2.40 1.29
CA GLU A 428 -17.42 -1.60 2.19
C GLU A 428 -17.51 -0.09 1.83
N SER A 429 -17.32 0.25 0.55
CA SER A 429 -17.41 1.64 0.08
C SER A 429 -18.80 2.28 0.23
N ALA A 430 -19.89 1.50 0.30
CA ALA A 430 -21.22 2.03 0.62
C ALA A 430 -21.33 2.51 2.07
N PHE A 431 -20.76 1.72 3.00
CA PHE A 431 -20.66 2.07 4.42
C PHE A 431 -19.63 3.18 4.69
N GLY A 432 -18.67 3.37 3.79
CA GLY A 432 -17.68 4.46 3.83
C GLY A 432 -16.44 4.11 4.66
N PHE A 433 -16.32 2.85 5.09
CA PHE A 433 -15.12 2.27 5.65
C PHE A 433 -14.73 1.09 4.76
N ILE A 434 -13.44 0.95 4.47
CA ILE A 434 -12.90 -0.10 3.62
C ILE A 434 -11.83 -0.80 4.44
N SER A 435 -12.01 -2.10 4.71
CA SER A 435 -11.16 -2.83 5.65
C SER A 435 -9.69 -2.94 5.21
N VAL A 436 -9.42 -2.68 3.92
CA VAL A 436 -8.08 -2.55 3.34
C VAL A 436 -8.12 -1.74 2.04
N LEU A 437 -7.29 -0.69 1.95
CA LEU A 437 -6.89 -0.04 0.70
C LEU A 437 -5.52 -0.60 0.32
N PRO A 438 -5.38 -1.37 -0.79
CA PRO A 438 -4.13 -2.05 -1.08
C PRO A 438 -2.96 -1.08 -1.30
N GLY A 439 -1.85 -1.24 -0.56
CA GLY A 439 -0.63 -0.46 -0.72
C GLY A 439 0.10 -0.63 -2.07
N ALA A 440 -0.43 -1.45 -2.98
CA ALA A 440 0.05 -1.61 -4.36
C ALA A 440 -0.61 -0.67 -5.37
N PHE A 441 -1.83 -0.19 -5.09
CA PHE A 441 -2.51 0.84 -5.89
C PHE A 441 -3.64 1.53 -5.09
N SER A 442 -3.27 2.51 -4.30
CA SER A 442 -4.19 3.32 -3.49
C SER A 442 -3.75 4.79 -3.45
N ALA A 443 -4.66 5.67 -3.04
CA ALA A 443 -4.41 7.08 -2.85
C ALA A 443 -4.97 7.55 -1.52
N TYR A 444 -4.39 8.62 -0.96
CA TYR A 444 -4.70 9.16 0.36
C TYR A 444 -4.62 10.68 0.33
N ARG A 445 -5.49 11.36 1.08
CA ARG A 445 -5.42 12.80 1.30
C ARG A 445 -4.38 13.10 2.38
N TYR A 446 -3.38 13.94 2.10
CA TYR A 446 -2.23 14.10 2.98
C TYR A 446 -2.61 14.63 4.37
N VAL A 447 -3.51 15.62 4.46
CA VAL A 447 -4.01 16.15 5.75
C VAL A 447 -4.78 15.12 6.58
N ALA A 448 -5.43 14.14 5.93
CA ALA A 448 -6.12 13.06 6.65
C ALA A 448 -5.11 12.14 7.34
N LEU A 449 -3.96 11.90 6.72
CA LEU A 449 -2.87 11.07 7.27
C LEU A 449 -2.17 11.69 8.49
N GLN A 450 -2.07 13.03 8.55
CA GLN A 450 -1.30 13.72 9.59
C GLN A 450 -1.73 13.36 11.02
N ASN A 451 -0.75 13.32 11.92
CA ASN A 451 -0.99 13.09 13.35
C ASN A 451 -1.60 14.33 14.02
N ASP A 452 -2.14 14.16 15.23
CA ASP A 452 -2.49 15.28 16.10
C ASP A 452 -1.24 15.94 16.71
N LYS A 453 -1.42 17.10 17.35
CA LYS A 453 -0.36 17.87 18.03
C LYS A 453 0.37 17.15 19.18
N ASN A 454 -0.11 15.97 19.59
CA ASN A 454 0.58 15.09 20.56
C ASN A 454 1.37 13.98 19.85
N GLY A 455 1.53 14.07 18.53
CA GLY A 455 2.16 13.05 17.68
C GLY A 455 1.30 11.79 17.46
N LYS A 456 0.01 11.79 17.82
CA LYS A 456 -0.86 10.59 17.77
C LYS A 456 -1.77 10.64 16.55
N GLY A 457 -1.78 9.59 15.74
CA GLY A 457 -2.67 9.53 14.58
C GLY A 457 -2.29 8.48 13.53
N PRO A 458 -2.85 8.61 12.31
CA PRO A 458 -2.76 7.56 11.29
C PRO A 458 -1.32 7.24 10.88
N LEU A 459 -0.44 8.24 10.69
CA LEU A 459 0.97 7.98 10.34
C LEU A 459 1.79 7.41 11.50
N GLU A 460 1.57 7.85 12.74
CA GLU A 460 2.24 7.25 13.92
C GLU A 460 1.89 5.77 14.05
N LYS A 461 0.62 5.41 13.87
CA LYS A 461 0.17 4.02 13.86
C LYS A 461 0.76 3.26 12.68
N TYR A 462 0.63 3.76 11.45
CA TYR A 462 1.13 3.10 10.25
C TYR A 462 2.63 2.76 10.33
N PHE A 463 3.45 3.67 10.85
CA PHE A 463 4.89 3.45 11.00
C PHE A 463 5.31 2.70 12.26
N ALA A 464 4.42 2.49 13.24
CA ALA A 464 4.77 1.78 14.47
C ALA A 464 5.34 0.37 14.20
N GLY A 465 4.90 -0.29 13.12
CA GLY A 465 5.41 -1.59 12.66
C GLY A 465 6.93 -1.63 12.44
N GLU A 466 7.57 -0.53 12.04
CA GLU A 466 9.03 -0.45 11.85
C GLU A 466 9.77 -0.72 13.18
N LYS A 467 9.26 -0.15 14.28
CA LYS A 467 9.88 -0.21 15.61
C LYS A 467 9.69 -1.57 16.29
N LEU A 468 8.76 -2.40 15.81
CA LEU A 468 8.45 -3.71 16.41
C LEU A 468 9.50 -4.79 16.14
N HIS A 469 10.46 -4.54 15.22
CA HIS A 469 11.56 -5.47 14.96
C HIS A 469 12.66 -5.46 16.04
N GLY A 470 12.62 -4.54 17.01
CA GLY A 470 13.53 -4.51 18.15
C GLY A 470 12.90 -5.05 19.44
N ALA A 471 13.33 -6.25 19.87
CA ALA A 471 13.37 -6.81 21.24
C ALA A 471 12.17 -6.69 22.23
N GLY A 472 11.05 -6.02 21.92
CA GLY A 472 9.96 -5.75 22.87
C GLY A 472 8.55 -5.89 22.33
N ALA A 473 8.37 -6.23 21.06
CA ALA A 473 7.04 -6.37 20.45
C ALA A 473 6.40 -7.74 20.71
N GLY A 474 5.18 -7.72 21.27
CA GLY A 474 4.32 -8.89 21.34
C GLY A 474 3.95 -9.41 19.94
N ILE A 475 3.95 -10.73 19.78
CA ILE A 475 3.64 -11.43 18.51
C ILE A 475 2.29 -11.04 17.89
N PHE A 476 1.30 -10.70 18.71
CA PHE A 476 0.00 -10.18 18.25
C PHE A 476 0.21 -8.91 17.42
N THR A 477 0.89 -7.92 18.00
CA THR A 477 1.21 -6.64 17.36
C THR A 477 2.09 -6.86 16.13
N ALA A 478 3.09 -7.74 16.21
CA ALA A 478 3.97 -8.03 15.09
C ALA A 478 3.24 -8.68 13.89
N ASN A 479 2.27 -9.58 14.13
CA ASN A 479 1.42 -10.12 13.06
C ASN A 479 0.41 -9.10 12.54
N MET A 480 -0.16 -8.26 13.41
CA MET A 480 -1.08 -7.18 13.05
C MET A 480 -0.46 -6.23 12.01
N TYR A 481 0.82 -5.88 12.18
CA TYR A 481 1.60 -5.09 11.22
C TYR A 481 2.16 -5.87 10.00
N LEU A 482 1.68 -7.11 9.75
CA LEU A 482 1.77 -7.73 8.42
C LEU A 482 0.65 -7.27 7.47
N ALA A 483 -0.30 -6.48 7.98
CA ALA A 483 -1.38 -5.86 7.23
C ALA A 483 -1.58 -4.40 7.70
N GLU A 484 -0.48 -3.63 7.69
CA GLU A 484 -0.40 -2.23 8.10
C GLU A 484 -1.46 -1.33 7.44
N ASP A 485 -1.80 -1.61 6.18
CA ASP A 485 -2.81 -0.87 5.41
C ASP A 485 -4.19 -0.97 6.07
N ARG A 486 -4.51 -2.09 6.74
CA ARG A 486 -5.78 -2.26 7.48
C ARG A 486 -5.85 -1.35 8.71
N ILE A 487 -4.73 -1.24 9.42
CA ILE A 487 -4.60 -0.37 10.60
C ILE A 487 -4.74 1.09 10.17
N LEU A 488 -4.10 1.47 9.06
CA LEU A 488 -4.22 2.81 8.49
C LEU A 488 -5.67 3.14 8.11
N CYS A 489 -6.38 2.23 7.44
CA CYS A 489 -7.79 2.42 7.09
C CYS A 489 -8.67 2.64 8.33
N PHE A 490 -8.42 1.87 9.40
CA PHE A 490 -9.15 1.99 10.67
C PHE A 490 -8.85 3.31 11.39
N GLU A 491 -7.59 3.71 11.50
CA GLU A 491 -7.19 4.96 12.19
C GLU A 491 -7.59 6.22 11.41
N LEU A 492 -7.72 6.16 10.07
CA LEU A 492 -8.28 7.26 9.26
C LEU A 492 -9.76 7.51 9.58
N VAL A 493 -10.61 6.48 9.55
CA VAL A 493 -12.05 6.63 9.80
C VAL A 493 -12.37 6.88 11.27
N THR A 494 -11.56 6.33 12.19
CA THR A 494 -11.72 6.60 13.63
C THR A 494 -10.96 7.85 14.10
N LYS A 495 -10.35 8.64 13.21
CA LYS A 495 -9.58 9.84 13.59
C LYS A 495 -10.44 10.79 14.43
N ARG A 496 -9.88 11.23 15.56
CA ARG A 496 -10.57 12.06 16.56
C ARG A 496 -11.12 13.34 15.93
N ASN A 497 -12.36 13.68 16.24
CA ASN A 497 -13.03 14.91 15.79
C ASN A 497 -12.96 15.13 14.26
N CYS A 498 -12.87 14.04 13.49
CA CYS A 498 -12.88 14.04 12.03
C CYS A 498 -13.99 13.11 11.52
N HIS A 499 -14.46 13.34 10.30
CA HIS A 499 -15.49 12.52 9.65
C HIS A 499 -15.02 12.01 8.27
N TRP A 500 -13.79 11.48 8.25
CA TRP A 500 -13.12 10.91 7.08
C TRP A 500 -13.73 9.57 6.63
N ILE A 501 -13.99 9.44 5.33
CA ILE A 501 -14.47 8.19 4.70
C ILE A 501 -13.47 7.63 3.69
N LEU A 502 -13.61 6.35 3.38
CA LEU A 502 -12.81 5.62 2.38
C LEU A 502 -13.70 5.19 1.20
N GLN A 503 -13.17 5.21 -0.03
CA GLN A 503 -13.92 4.92 -1.25
C GLN A 503 -13.25 3.92 -2.20
N TYR A 504 -14.07 3.09 -2.85
CA TYR A 504 -13.64 2.19 -3.91
C TYR A 504 -13.95 2.82 -5.28
N VAL A 505 -12.92 3.01 -6.11
CA VAL A 505 -13.03 3.68 -7.41
C VAL A 505 -12.93 2.64 -8.52
N LYS A 506 -14.06 2.06 -8.90
CA LYS A 506 -14.14 1.05 -9.98
C LYS A 506 -13.60 1.54 -11.34
N SER A 507 -13.57 2.85 -11.59
CA SER A 507 -12.96 3.42 -12.81
C SER A 507 -11.42 3.43 -12.81
N ALA A 508 -10.79 3.19 -11.65
CA ALA A 508 -9.35 3.10 -11.51
C ALA A 508 -8.94 1.63 -11.41
N THR A 509 -7.91 1.22 -12.13
CA THR A 509 -7.47 -0.18 -12.19
C THR A 509 -5.94 -0.27 -12.10
N GLY A 510 -5.42 -1.20 -11.31
CA GLY A 510 -3.99 -1.56 -11.26
C GLY A 510 -3.80 -3.02 -11.65
N GLU A 511 -3.07 -3.29 -12.73
CA GLU A 511 -2.70 -4.65 -13.12
C GLU A 511 -1.42 -5.08 -12.39
N THR A 512 -1.44 -6.20 -11.66
CA THR A 512 -0.31 -6.74 -10.90
C THR A 512 -0.10 -8.22 -11.24
N ASP A 513 1.13 -8.70 -11.14
CA ASP A 513 1.43 -10.12 -11.19
C ASP A 513 0.88 -10.85 -9.95
N VAL A 514 0.67 -12.16 -10.10
CA VAL A 514 0.17 -13.03 -9.03
C VAL A 514 1.01 -14.31 -9.00
N PRO A 515 1.25 -14.92 -7.83
CA PRO A 515 1.97 -16.18 -7.70
C PRO A 515 1.52 -17.23 -8.72
N ASP A 516 2.44 -17.71 -9.55
CA ASP A 516 2.21 -18.77 -10.52
C ASP A 516 2.71 -20.15 -10.02
N THR A 517 3.37 -20.17 -8.86
CA THR A 517 3.79 -21.39 -8.14
C THR A 517 3.06 -21.59 -6.81
N VAL A 518 2.87 -22.86 -6.42
CA VAL A 518 2.27 -23.24 -5.12
C VAL A 518 3.09 -22.70 -3.94
N THR A 519 4.43 -22.72 -4.06
CA THR A 519 5.37 -22.25 -3.03
C THR A 519 5.16 -20.76 -2.72
N GLU A 520 5.10 -19.91 -3.75
CA GLU A 520 4.89 -18.47 -3.58
C GLU A 520 3.48 -18.15 -3.09
N LEU A 521 2.47 -18.87 -3.59
CA LEU A 521 1.08 -18.72 -3.12
C LEU A 521 0.98 -19.01 -1.62
N ILE A 522 1.57 -20.11 -1.12
CA ILE A 522 1.57 -20.45 0.31
C ILE A 522 2.23 -19.35 1.14
N LEU A 523 3.39 -18.83 0.70
CA LEU A 523 4.14 -17.80 1.43
C LEU A 523 3.42 -16.44 1.46
N GLN A 524 2.80 -16.04 0.33
CA GLN A 524 1.94 -14.85 0.25
C GLN A 524 0.74 -14.99 1.18
N ARG A 525 0.05 -16.14 1.12
CA ARG A 525 -1.23 -16.36 1.81
C ARG A 525 -1.07 -16.50 3.31
N ARG A 526 0.04 -17.07 3.81
CA ARG A 526 0.44 -16.96 5.22
C ARG A 526 0.46 -15.50 5.70
N ARG A 527 1.11 -14.59 4.96
CA ARG A 527 1.20 -13.17 5.34
C ARG A 527 -0.19 -12.53 5.39
N TRP A 528 -0.99 -12.75 4.36
CA TRP A 528 -2.31 -12.12 4.20
C TRP A 528 -3.35 -12.64 5.19
N LEU A 529 -3.38 -13.96 5.45
CA LEU A 529 -4.31 -14.58 6.40
C LEU A 529 -3.97 -14.17 7.83
N ASN A 530 -2.70 -14.30 8.25
CA ASN A 530 -2.28 -13.89 9.59
C ASN A 530 -2.47 -12.39 9.80
N GLY A 531 -1.97 -11.56 8.89
CA GLY A 531 -2.12 -10.10 8.98
C GLY A 531 -3.58 -9.65 9.04
N SER A 532 -4.45 -10.20 8.19
CA SER A 532 -5.89 -9.89 8.22
C SER A 532 -6.58 -10.36 9.49
N PHE A 533 -6.24 -11.54 10.00
CA PHE A 533 -6.84 -12.08 11.23
C PHE A 533 -6.49 -11.24 12.47
N PHE A 534 -5.20 -10.92 12.67
CA PHE A 534 -4.77 -10.12 13.82
C PHE A 534 -5.24 -8.65 13.71
N ALA A 535 -5.27 -8.07 12.50
CA ALA A 535 -5.86 -6.75 12.28
C ALA A 535 -7.39 -6.72 12.51
N ALA A 536 -8.11 -7.80 12.16
CA ALA A 536 -9.53 -7.92 12.45
C ALA A 536 -9.81 -7.98 13.96
N ILE A 537 -9.05 -8.79 14.73
CA ILE A 537 -9.16 -8.78 16.20
C ILE A 537 -8.85 -7.39 16.77
N TYR A 538 -7.83 -6.71 16.26
CA TYR A 538 -7.52 -5.35 16.69
C TYR A 538 -8.69 -4.39 16.46
N ALA A 539 -9.27 -4.38 15.25
CA ALA A 539 -10.46 -3.58 14.96
C ALA A 539 -11.65 -3.96 15.86
N ILE A 540 -11.79 -5.24 16.21
CA ILE A 540 -12.84 -5.74 17.11
C ILE A 540 -12.68 -5.23 18.53
N VAL A 541 -11.48 -5.30 19.11
CA VAL A 541 -11.22 -4.76 20.46
C VAL A 541 -11.41 -3.23 20.50
N HIS A 542 -11.07 -2.55 19.40
CA HIS A 542 -11.07 -1.09 19.32
C HIS A 542 -12.31 -0.47 18.67
N PHE A 543 -13.38 -1.23 18.37
CA PHE A 543 -14.57 -0.73 17.66
C PHE A 543 -15.19 0.53 18.30
N HIS A 544 -15.07 0.68 19.63
CA HIS A 544 -15.51 1.86 20.37
C HIS A 544 -14.86 3.17 19.87
N GLN A 545 -13.74 3.10 19.14
CA GLN A 545 -13.07 4.25 18.54
C GLN A 545 -13.85 4.88 17.37
N PHE A 546 -14.91 4.26 16.83
CA PHE A 546 -15.81 4.97 15.92
C PHE A 546 -16.56 6.12 16.64
N PHE A 547 -16.79 6.02 17.96
CA PHE A 547 -17.53 7.05 18.71
C PHE A 547 -16.70 8.31 19.03
N ARG A 548 -15.36 8.26 18.98
CA ARG A 548 -14.46 9.44 19.08
C ARG A 548 -14.33 10.24 17.78
N SER A 549 -14.92 9.77 16.68
CA SER A 549 -14.97 10.48 15.39
C SER A 549 -16.15 11.45 15.34
N ASP A 550 -16.10 12.45 14.46
CA ASP A 550 -17.17 13.45 14.26
C ASP A 550 -18.24 12.98 13.24
N HIS A 551 -18.27 11.69 12.93
CA HIS A 551 -19.27 11.14 12.02
C HIS A 551 -20.70 11.30 12.57
N SER A 552 -21.66 11.52 11.67
CA SER A 552 -23.09 11.56 12.00
C SER A 552 -23.57 10.23 12.59
N LEU A 553 -24.65 10.29 13.39
CA LEU A 553 -25.23 9.09 14.03
C LEU A 553 -25.52 7.97 13.03
N MET A 554 -26.08 8.31 11.87
CA MET A 554 -26.40 7.34 10.82
C MET A 554 -25.14 6.72 10.21
N ARG A 555 -24.05 7.49 10.03
CA ARG A 555 -22.77 6.95 9.55
C ARG A 555 -22.12 6.03 10.60
N LYS A 556 -22.17 6.39 11.88
CA LYS A 556 -21.70 5.55 13.00
C LYS A 556 -22.47 4.24 13.09
N LEU A 557 -23.80 4.27 12.91
CA LEU A 557 -24.63 3.07 12.81
C LEU A 557 -24.26 2.21 11.59
N ALA A 558 -24.00 2.84 10.44
CA ALA A 558 -23.53 2.17 9.23
C ALA A 558 -22.22 1.39 9.48
N PHE A 559 -21.21 2.04 10.07
CA PHE A 559 -19.96 1.37 10.43
C PHE A 559 -20.16 0.21 11.43
N PHE A 560 -21.07 0.36 12.39
CA PHE A 560 -21.39 -0.71 13.33
C PHE A 560 -22.01 -1.93 12.64
N ILE A 561 -22.92 -1.72 11.68
CA ILE A 561 -23.52 -2.81 10.89
C ILE A 561 -22.46 -3.53 10.04
N GLU A 562 -21.61 -2.78 9.34
CA GLU A 562 -20.50 -3.34 8.55
C GLU A 562 -19.51 -4.12 9.44
N PHE A 563 -19.21 -3.60 10.62
CA PHE A 563 -18.34 -4.23 11.61
C PHE A 563 -18.93 -5.54 12.16
N VAL A 564 -20.24 -5.59 12.45
CA VAL A 564 -20.93 -6.85 12.82
C VAL A 564 -20.85 -7.86 11.68
N PHE A 565 -21.09 -7.43 10.44
CA PHE A 565 -20.96 -8.29 9.26
C PHE A 565 -19.53 -8.85 9.10
N ASN A 566 -18.51 -8.01 9.22
CA ASN A 566 -17.11 -8.43 9.16
C ASN A 566 -16.74 -9.38 10.31
N THR A 567 -17.30 -9.18 11.50
CA THR A 567 -17.13 -10.09 12.65
C THR A 567 -17.75 -11.47 12.38
N VAL A 568 -18.96 -11.52 11.80
CA VAL A 568 -19.58 -12.80 11.39
C VAL A 568 -18.75 -13.51 10.32
N ASN A 569 -18.27 -12.80 9.30
CA ASN A 569 -17.37 -13.39 8.29
C ASN A 569 -16.08 -13.95 8.91
N MET A 570 -15.50 -13.26 9.91
CA MET A 570 -14.32 -13.76 10.62
C MET A 570 -14.60 -15.04 11.41
N ILE A 571 -15.78 -15.15 12.04
CA ILE A 571 -16.22 -16.38 12.72
C ILE A 571 -16.38 -17.54 11.72
N PHE A 572 -17.01 -17.29 10.56
CA PHE A 572 -17.12 -18.30 9.49
C PHE A 572 -15.76 -18.74 8.96
N ALA A 573 -14.80 -17.81 8.83
CA ALA A 573 -13.42 -18.13 8.43
C ALA A 573 -12.66 -18.94 9.50
N TRP A 574 -12.86 -18.64 10.80
CA TRP A 574 -12.24 -19.39 11.91
C TRP A 574 -12.68 -20.86 11.94
N PHE A 575 -13.97 -21.11 11.69
CA PHE A 575 -14.56 -22.45 11.65
C PHE A 575 -14.55 -23.10 10.26
N ALA A 576 -13.85 -22.52 9.27
CA ALA A 576 -13.93 -22.98 7.88
C ALA A 576 -13.51 -24.45 7.67
N ILE A 577 -12.50 -24.94 8.41
CA ILE A 577 -12.06 -26.34 8.31
C ILE A 577 -13.10 -27.30 8.92
N GLY A 578 -13.64 -26.97 10.10
CA GLY A 578 -14.72 -27.75 10.71
C GLY A 578 -15.96 -27.79 9.81
N ASN A 579 -16.36 -26.64 9.27
CA ASN A 579 -17.48 -26.53 8.33
C ASN A 579 -17.25 -27.36 7.05
N PHE A 580 -16.06 -27.28 6.45
CA PHE A 580 -15.75 -28.06 5.25
C PHE A 580 -15.74 -29.57 5.54
N PHE A 581 -15.17 -30.00 6.67
CA PHE A 581 -15.21 -31.40 7.09
C PHE A 581 -16.64 -31.89 7.37
N LEU A 582 -17.49 -31.07 8.00
CA LEU A 582 -18.89 -31.41 8.25
C LEU A 582 -19.68 -31.57 6.95
N VAL A 583 -19.58 -30.61 6.02
CA VAL A 583 -20.22 -30.70 4.69
C VAL A 583 -19.72 -31.93 3.95
N PHE A 584 -18.40 -32.18 3.96
CA PHE A 584 -17.81 -33.38 3.39
C PHE A 584 -18.39 -34.66 4.02
N LYS A 585 -18.42 -34.76 5.35
CA LYS A 585 -18.82 -36.00 6.03
C LYS A 585 -20.32 -36.27 5.88
N ILE A 586 -21.16 -35.23 5.89
CA ILE A 586 -22.61 -35.37 5.67
C ILE A 586 -22.86 -35.86 4.24
N LEU A 587 -22.42 -35.12 3.21
CA LEU A 587 -22.68 -35.48 1.80
C LEU A 587 -22.17 -36.88 1.43
N THR A 588 -20.97 -37.24 1.90
CA THR A 588 -20.39 -38.55 1.61
C THR A 588 -21.06 -39.69 2.37
N THR A 589 -21.68 -39.42 3.51
CA THR A 589 -22.46 -40.44 4.26
C THR A 589 -23.83 -40.63 3.64
N SER A 590 -24.52 -39.54 3.24
CA SER A 590 -25.81 -39.61 2.54
C SER A 590 -25.75 -40.40 1.23
N LEU A 591 -24.62 -40.40 0.51
CA LEU A 591 -24.44 -41.28 -0.66
C LEU A 591 -24.61 -42.78 -0.35
N GLY A 592 -24.46 -43.18 0.91
CA GLY A 592 -24.62 -44.56 1.36
C GLY A 592 -26.08 -45.02 1.54
N ASP A 593 -27.07 -44.14 1.35
CA ASP A 593 -28.48 -44.52 1.40
C ASP A 593 -28.82 -45.54 0.31
N GLU A 594 -29.73 -46.47 0.61
CA GLU A 594 -30.08 -47.58 -0.29
C GLU A 594 -30.71 -47.12 -1.62
N ASN A 595 -31.36 -45.95 -1.60
CA ASN A 595 -31.93 -45.30 -2.78
C ASN A 595 -30.90 -44.50 -3.61
N LEU A 596 -29.62 -44.50 -3.22
CA LEU A 596 -28.52 -43.78 -3.89
C LEU A 596 -27.44 -44.76 -4.37
N LEU A 597 -26.25 -44.77 -3.75
CA LEU A 597 -25.16 -45.69 -4.12
C LEU A 597 -25.07 -46.91 -3.17
N GLY A 598 -25.96 -47.01 -2.17
CA GLY A 598 -26.05 -48.13 -1.25
C GLY A 598 -24.70 -48.52 -0.64
N GLU A 599 -24.38 -49.81 -0.68
CA GLU A 599 -23.13 -50.35 -0.13
C GLU A 599 -21.86 -49.72 -0.73
N VAL A 600 -21.84 -49.43 -2.04
CA VAL A 600 -20.72 -48.73 -2.69
C VAL A 600 -20.55 -47.33 -2.10
N GLY A 601 -21.66 -46.62 -1.88
CA GLY A 601 -21.65 -45.32 -1.19
C GLY A 601 -21.09 -45.39 0.23
N LYS A 602 -21.50 -46.40 1.01
CA LYS A 602 -21.01 -46.65 2.37
C LYS A 602 -19.50 -46.90 2.39
N ILE A 603 -18.98 -47.75 1.50
CA ILE A 603 -17.54 -48.04 1.37
C ILE A 603 -16.75 -46.78 0.99
N LEU A 604 -17.20 -46.05 -0.04
CA LEU A 604 -16.55 -44.82 -0.48
C LEU A 604 -16.52 -43.75 0.62
N SER A 605 -17.61 -43.59 1.38
CA SER A 605 -17.68 -42.68 2.53
C SER A 605 -16.55 -42.95 3.53
N VAL A 606 -16.36 -44.21 3.92
CA VAL A 606 -15.31 -44.61 4.88
C VAL A 606 -13.92 -44.35 4.30
N VAL A 607 -13.66 -44.80 3.07
CA VAL A 607 -12.36 -44.65 2.40
C VAL A 607 -11.98 -43.17 2.27
N PHE A 608 -12.87 -42.33 1.73
CA PHE A 608 -12.59 -40.90 1.59
C PHE A 608 -12.48 -40.18 2.94
N THR A 609 -13.20 -40.60 3.98
CA THR A 609 -13.07 -40.03 5.33
C THR A 609 -11.67 -40.28 5.89
N TRP A 610 -11.13 -41.50 5.74
CA TRP A 610 -9.76 -41.81 6.15
C TRP A 610 -8.71 -41.06 5.32
N LEU A 611 -8.89 -40.98 3.98
CA LEU A 611 -8.00 -40.22 3.12
C LEU A 611 -7.98 -38.72 3.48
N TYR A 612 -9.15 -38.12 3.74
CA TYR A 612 -9.26 -36.75 4.25
C TYR A 612 -8.43 -36.58 5.53
N GLY A 613 -8.65 -37.45 6.52
CA GLY A 613 -7.97 -37.39 7.81
C GLY A 613 -6.46 -37.49 7.69
N VAL A 614 -5.95 -38.45 6.92
CA VAL A 614 -4.51 -38.64 6.66
C VAL A 614 -3.91 -37.44 5.93
N SER A 615 -4.58 -36.92 4.90
CA SER A 615 -4.09 -35.74 4.16
C SER A 615 -4.08 -34.48 5.01
N LEU A 616 -5.09 -34.28 5.88
CA LEU A 616 -5.09 -33.17 6.83
C LEU A 616 -3.95 -33.29 7.86
N VAL A 617 -3.74 -34.47 8.45
CA VAL A 617 -2.62 -34.71 9.39
C VAL A 617 -1.28 -34.48 8.70
N THR A 618 -1.11 -34.95 7.47
CA THR A 618 0.11 -34.71 6.69
C THR A 618 0.31 -33.21 6.43
N CYS A 619 -0.78 -32.46 6.21
CA CYS A 619 -0.70 -31.01 6.05
C CYS A 619 -0.20 -30.30 7.32
N PHE A 620 -0.69 -30.70 8.50
CA PHE A 620 -0.16 -30.21 9.79
C PHE A 620 1.33 -30.56 9.96
N VAL A 621 1.74 -31.79 9.65
CA VAL A 621 3.15 -32.22 9.74
C VAL A 621 4.05 -31.42 8.81
N LEU A 622 3.68 -31.25 7.53
CA LEU A 622 4.46 -30.43 6.58
C LEU A 622 4.49 -28.96 6.99
N SER A 623 3.39 -28.41 7.48
CA SER A 623 3.27 -27.01 7.87
C SER A 623 4.08 -26.65 9.12
N MET A 624 4.33 -27.61 10.01
CA MET A 624 5.15 -27.41 11.21
C MET A 624 6.63 -27.75 10.99
N GLY A 625 6.95 -28.75 10.15
CA GLY A 625 8.31 -29.27 9.99
C GLY A 625 9.12 -28.65 8.85
N ASN A 626 8.48 -28.29 7.72
CA ASN A 626 9.19 -28.00 6.48
C ASN A 626 8.82 -26.65 5.86
N ARG A 627 9.82 -25.89 5.39
CA ARG A 627 9.59 -24.72 4.54
C ARG A 627 9.05 -25.17 3.16
N PRO A 628 8.03 -24.50 2.59
CA PRO A 628 7.46 -24.84 1.27
C PRO A 628 8.50 -24.92 0.15
N ALA A 629 9.53 -24.08 0.19
CA ALA A 629 10.61 -24.08 -0.80
C ALA A 629 11.40 -25.41 -0.87
N GLY A 630 11.48 -26.17 0.22
CA GLY A 630 12.11 -27.51 0.25
C GLY A 630 11.13 -28.67 0.09
N SER A 631 9.82 -28.41 0.06
CA SER A 631 8.76 -29.43 0.10
C SER A 631 7.66 -29.22 -0.96
N GLY A 632 7.91 -28.37 -1.95
CA GLY A 632 6.98 -28.01 -3.02
C GLY A 632 6.28 -29.18 -3.72
N PRO A 633 6.95 -30.30 -4.05
CA PRO A 633 6.29 -31.47 -4.64
C PRO A 633 5.19 -32.07 -3.76
N TYR A 634 5.39 -32.10 -2.44
CA TYR A 634 4.38 -32.62 -1.49
C TYR A 634 3.18 -31.68 -1.38
N TYR A 635 3.41 -30.36 -1.35
CA TYR A 635 2.33 -29.38 -1.41
C TYR A 635 1.56 -29.45 -2.74
N MET A 636 2.24 -29.68 -3.87
CA MET A 636 1.57 -29.92 -5.16
C MET A 636 0.72 -31.20 -5.15
N ALA A 637 1.22 -32.29 -4.56
CA ALA A 637 0.44 -33.52 -4.40
C ALA A 637 -0.83 -33.31 -3.55
N MET A 638 -0.75 -32.49 -2.49
CA MET A 638 -1.92 -32.09 -1.71
C MET A 638 -2.91 -31.27 -2.53
N VAL A 639 -2.45 -30.29 -3.31
CA VAL A 639 -3.31 -29.47 -4.19
C VAL A 639 -4.13 -30.37 -5.13
N VAL A 640 -3.47 -31.35 -5.76
CA VAL A 640 -4.12 -32.32 -6.66
C VAL A 640 -5.11 -33.21 -5.91
N PHE A 641 -4.73 -33.75 -4.74
CA PHE A 641 -5.62 -34.55 -3.89
C PHE A 641 -6.90 -33.79 -3.51
N TRP A 642 -6.75 -32.55 -3.03
CA TRP A 642 -7.89 -31.72 -2.61
C TRP A 642 -8.81 -31.37 -3.79
N ALA A 643 -8.26 -31.14 -4.98
CA ALA A 643 -9.06 -30.94 -6.20
C ALA A 643 -9.86 -32.20 -6.58
N ILE A 644 -9.26 -33.40 -6.51
CA ILE A 644 -9.95 -34.67 -6.77
C ILE A 644 -11.06 -34.92 -5.75
N LEU A 645 -10.79 -34.69 -4.46
CA LEU A 645 -11.77 -34.81 -3.39
C LEU A 645 -12.95 -33.85 -3.60
N PHE A 646 -12.71 -32.66 -4.14
CA PHE A 646 -13.78 -31.72 -4.47
C PHE A 646 -14.58 -32.10 -5.71
N ILE A 647 -13.98 -32.72 -6.73
CA ILE A 647 -14.72 -33.32 -7.85
C ILE A 647 -15.69 -34.39 -7.32
N TYR A 648 -15.22 -35.24 -6.40
CA TYR A 648 -16.07 -36.23 -5.74
C TYR A 648 -17.19 -35.58 -4.90
N LEU A 649 -16.92 -34.51 -4.15
CA LEU A 649 -17.97 -33.77 -3.43
C LEU A 649 -18.99 -33.09 -4.34
N MET A 650 -18.54 -32.52 -5.47
CA MET A 650 -19.44 -31.95 -6.47
C MET A 650 -20.31 -33.02 -7.12
N PHE A 651 -19.74 -34.17 -7.45
CA PHE A 651 -20.49 -35.34 -7.89
C PHE A 651 -21.52 -35.77 -6.84
N ALA A 652 -21.12 -35.89 -5.57
CA ALA A 652 -22.02 -36.27 -4.47
C ALA A 652 -23.20 -35.30 -4.34
N ALA A 653 -22.93 -33.99 -4.28
CA ALA A 653 -23.95 -32.96 -4.16
C ALA A 653 -24.91 -32.94 -5.35
N ILE A 654 -24.39 -33.02 -6.59
CA ILE A 654 -25.22 -33.03 -7.81
C ILE A 654 -26.04 -34.33 -7.89
N TYR A 655 -25.45 -35.48 -7.57
CA TYR A 655 -26.13 -36.78 -7.64
C TYR A 655 -27.25 -36.89 -6.60
N ILE A 656 -27.00 -36.46 -5.35
CA ILE A 656 -28.05 -36.38 -4.31
C ILE A 656 -29.17 -35.43 -4.75
N ALA A 657 -28.82 -34.24 -5.26
CA ALA A 657 -29.80 -33.27 -5.74
C ALA A 657 -30.66 -33.82 -6.88
N VAL A 658 -30.06 -34.43 -7.90
CA VAL A 658 -30.78 -34.97 -9.06
C VAL A 658 -31.69 -36.13 -8.67
N ASN A 659 -31.25 -37.05 -7.81
CA ASN A 659 -32.11 -38.15 -7.36
C ASN A 659 -33.25 -37.64 -6.48
N ALA A 660 -33.00 -36.71 -5.55
CA ALA A 660 -34.05 -36.08 -4.76
C ALA A 660 -35.09 -35.38 -5.66
N ILE A 661 -34.64 -34.71 -6.72
CA ILE A 661 -35.52 -34.09 -7.72
C ILE A 661 -36.36 -35.14 -8.45
N ILE A 662 -35.75 -36.22 -8.96
CA ILE A 662 -36.45 -37.29 -9.68
C ILE A 662 -37.48 -37.99 -8.78
N THR A 663 -37.13 -38.30 -7.52
CA THR A 663 -38.02 -38.95 -6.56
C THR A 663 -39.28 -38.13 -6.29
N ASP A 664 -39.14 -36.81 -6.09
CA ASP A 664 -40.29 -35.94 -5.82
C ASP A 664 -41.15 -35.69 -7.08
N LEU A 665 -40.52 -35.57 -8.26
CA LEU A 665 -41.24 -35.47 -9.54
C LEU A 665 -42.08 -36.71 -9.84
N ASN A 666 -41.57 -37.90 -9.51
CA ASN A 666 -42.30 -39.16 -9.65
C ASN A 666 -43.46 -39.28 -8.64
N ALA A 667 -43.38 -38.62 -7.48
CA ALA A 667 -44.40 -38.66 -6.44
C ALA A 667 -45.53 -37.62 -6.64
N HIS A 668 -45.21 -36.40 -7.08
CA HIS A 668 -46.13 -35.27 -7.09
C HIS A 668 -46.39 -34.65 -8.48
N GLY A 669 -45.65 -35.07 -9.51
CA GLY A 669 -45.71 -34.49 -10.86
C GLY A 669 -44.98 -33.14 -10.98
N PHE A 670 -44.66 -32.73 -12.21
CA PHE A 670 -43.98 -31.46 -12.45
C PHE A 670 -44.95 -30.28 -12.40
N SER A 671 -44.79 -29.41 -11.40
CA SER A 671 -45.43 -28.09 -11.36
C SER A 671 -44.43 -27.03 -10.93
N ILE A 672 -44.60 -25.79 -11.40
CA ILE A 672 -43.70 -24.68 -11.00
C ILE A 672 -43.96 -24.29 -9.53
N ASP A 673 -45.16 -24.51 -9.03
CA ASP A 673 -45.58 -24.20 -7.64
C ASP A 673 -44.96 -25.19 -6.62
N SER A 674 -44.78 -26.47 -6.98
CA SER A 674 -44.11 -27.44 -6.11
C SER A 674 -42.62 -27.14 -5.87
N LEU A 675 -41.94 -26.48 -6.83
CA LEU A 675 -40.55 -26.02 -6.65
C LEU A 675 -40.37 -25.03 -5.48
N PHE A 676 -41.39 -24.21 -5.20
CA PHE A 676 -41.36 -23.22 -4.11
C PHE A 676 -42.01 -23.73 -2.82
N LYS A 677 -42.91 -24.74 -2.90
CA LYS A 677 -43.56 -25.34 -1.73
C LYS A 677 -42.75 -26.47 -1.09
N ASN A 678 -41.97 -27.24 -1.85
CA ASN A 678 -41.10 -28.26 -1.29
C ASN A 678 -39.88 -27.62 -0.62
N LYS A 679 -39.77 -27.76 0.71
CA LYS A 679 -38.68 -27.19 1.51
C LYS A 679 -37.29 -27.64 1.06
N VAL A 680 -37.14 -28.85 0.54
CA VAL A 680 -35.85 -29.40 0.07
C VAL A 680 -35.42 -28.69 -1.21
N PHE A 681 -36.31 -28.62 -2.21
CA PHE A 681 -36.06 -27.90 -3.47
C PHE A 681 -35.79 -26.42 -3.23
N TYR A 682 -36.64 -25.77 -2.44
CA TYR A 682 -36.50 -24.36 -2.14
C TYR A 682 -35.14 -24.06 -1.48
N THR A 683 -34.73 -24.85 -0.48
CA THR A 683 -33.43 -24.67 0.19
C THR A 683 -32.25 -24.91 -0.76
N LEU A 684 -32.35 -25.90 -1.66
CA LEU A 684 -31.31 -26.18 -2.64
C LEU A 684 -31.19 -25.08 -3.70
N ILE A 685 -32.32 -24.60 -4.24
CA ILE A 685 -32.38 -23.47 -5.18
C ILE A 685 -31.81 -22.20 -4.53
N VAL A 686 -32.24 -21.88 -3.30
CA VAL A 686 -31.71 -20.73 -2.55
C VAL A 686 -30.21 -20.84 -2.37
N SER A 687 -29.68 -21.99 -1.95
CA SER A 687 -28.23 -22.22 -1.76
C SER A 687 -27.41 -22.03 -3.04
N VAL A 688 -27.86 -22.59 -4.16
CA VAL A 688 -27.16 -22.48 -5.47
C VAL A 688 -27.24 -21.05 -5.98
N MET A 689 -28.41 -20.41 -5.89
CA MET A 689 -28.61 -19.03 -6.34
C MET A 689 -27.90 -18.01 -5.46
N SER A 690 -27.86 -18.19 -4.14
CA SER A 690 -27.16 -17.28 -3.23
C SER A 690 -25.64 -17.36 -3.33
N THR A 691 -25.11 -18.48 -3.84
CA THR A 691 -23.68 -18.66 -4.07
C THR A 691 -23.34 -18.24 -5.49
N TYR A 692 -23.73 -19.02 -6.51
CA TYR A 692 -23.28 -18.82 -7.88
C TYR A 692 -24.18 -17.87 -8.67
N GLY A 693 -25.48 -17.86 -8.39
CA GLY A 693 -26.44 -16.96 -9.03
C GLY A 693 -26.14 -15.49 -8.72
N ILE A 694 -25.91 -15.15 -7.45
CA ILE A 694 -25.51 -13.80 -7.02
C ILE A 694 -24.19 -13.40 -7.68
N TRP A 695 -23.18 -14.28 -7.73
CA TRP A 695 -21.90 -13.97 -8.39
C TRP A 695 -22.08 -13.65 -9.87
N LEU A 696 -22.87 -14.45 -10.60
CA LEU A 696 -23.15 -14.23 -12.02
C LEU A 696 -23.93 -12.92 -12.24
N ILE A 697 -25.01 -12.70 -11.49
CA ILE A 697 -25.86 -11.51 -11.60
C ILE A 697 -25.07 -10.25 -11.25
N ALA A 698 -24.31 -10.25 -10.15
CA ALA A 698 -23.47 -9.11 -9.75
C ALA A 698 -22.43 -8.78 -10.83
N SER A 699 -21.81 -9.80 -11.43
CA SER A 699 -20.81 -9.61 -12.49
C SER A 699 -21.40 -9.07 -13.78
N LEU A 700 -22.62 -9.48 -14.14
CA LEU A 700 -23.38 -8.94 -15.27
C LEU A 700 -23.78 -7.47 -15.01
N LEU A 701 -24.31 -7.15 -13.83
CA LEU A 701 -24.65 -5.77 -13.44
C LEU A 701 -23.41 -4.87 -13.35
N MET A 702 -22.25 -5.43 -13.01
CA MET A 702 -20.97 -4.75 -13.05
C MET A 702 -20.34 -4.70 -14.45
N PHE A 703 -20.97 -5.25 -15.49
CA PHE A 703 -20.45 -5.33 -16.87
C PHE A 703 -19.06 -6.01 -17.00
N ASP A 704 -18.76 -7.00 -16.14
CA ASP A 704 -17.52 -7.79 -16.21
C ASP A 704 -17.74 -9.28 -15.87
N PRO A 705 -18.46 -10.04 -16.70
CA PRO A 705 -18.80 -11.44 -16.42
C PRO A 705 -17.68 -12.45 -16.74
N TRP A 706 -16.57 -12.02 -17.36
CA TRP A 706 -15.63 -12.94 -18.03
C TRP A 706 -14.91 -13.92 -17.10
N HIS A 707 -14.70 -13.54 -15.84
CA HIS A 707 -14.08 -14.41 -14.84
C HIS A 707 -14.97 -15.62 -14.46
N MET A 708 -16.30 -15.49 -14.57
CA MET A 708 -17.24 -16.61 -14.36
C MET A 708 -17.05 -17.73 -15.39
N PHE A 709 -16.68 -17.40 -16.63
CA PHE A 709 -16.47 -18.39 -17.69
C PHE A 709 -15.04 -18.89 -17.80
N THR A 710 -14.06 -18.04 -17.45
CA THR A 710 -12.63 -18.34 -17.64
C THR A 710 -11.93 -18.90 -16.41
N SER A 711 -12.46 -18.65 -15.20
CA SER A 711 -11.73 -18.85 -13.94
C SER A 711 -12.52 -19.58 -12.85
N LEU A 712 -13.84 -19.69 -12.97
CA LEU A 712 -14.72 -20.27 -11.93
C LEU A 712 -14.40 -21.75 -11.63
N ILE A 713 -14.15 -22.57 -12.66
CA ILE A 713 -13.90 -24.01 -12.49
C ILE A 713 -12.58 -24.22 -11.72
N GLN A 714 -11.54 -23.46 -12.07
CA GLN A 714 -10.24 -23.50 -11.40
C GLN A 714 -10.36 -23.03 -9.95
N TYR A 715 -11.11 -21.95 -9.70
CA TYR A 715 -11.39 -21.46 -8.36
C TYR A 715 -12.11 -22.51 -7.49
N MET A 716 -13.16 -23.13 -8.04
CA MET A 716 -13.93 -24.19 -7.38
C MET A 716 -13.04 -25.36 -6.96
N LEU A 717 -12.23 -25.89 -7.90
CA LEU A 717 -11.29 -27.00 -7.63
C LEU A 717 -10.21 -26.67 -6.60
N LEU A 718 -9.78 -25.40 -6.51
CA LEU A 718 -8.77 -24.95 -5.54
C LEU A 718 -9.33 -24.50 -4.19
N SER A 719 -10.65 -24.27 -4.08
CA SER A 719 -11.31 -23.86 -2.83
C SER A 719 -11.04 -24.76 -1.59
N PRO A 720 -10.88 -26.11 -1.69
CA PRO A 720 -10.51 -26.94 -0.54
C PRO A 720 -9.03 -26.82 -0.18
N THR A 721 -8.16 -26.52 -1.15
CA THR A 721 -6.74 -26.23 -0.88
C THR A 721 -6.63 -24.94 -0.07
N TYR A 722 -7.42 -23.92 -0.42
CA TYR A 722 -7.46 -22.67 0.34
C TYR A 722 -7.92 -22.94 1.79
N THR A 723 -8.97 -23.75 1.96
CA THR A 723 -9.53 -24.07 3.26
C THR A 723 -8.62 -24.96 4.12
N ASN A 724 -8.07 -26.04 3.57
CA ASN A 724 -7.37 -27.08 4.33
C ASN A 724 -5.84 -27.00 4.27
N VAL A 725 -5.24 -26.42 3.22
CA VAL A 725 -3.78 -26.30 3.10
C VAL A 725 -3.31 -24.90 3.51
N LEU A 726 -3.90 -23.84 2.93
CA LEU A 726 -3.42 -22.48 3.15
C LEU A 726 -3.71 -21.98 4.57
N ASN A 727 -4.90 -22.26 5.11
CA ASN A 727 -5.23 -21.90 6.50
C ASN A 727 -4.37 -22.67 7.52
N VAL A 728 -4.22 -24.00 7.38
CA VAL A 728 -3.36 -24.80 8.26
C VAL A 728 -1.93 -24.26 8.23
N TYR A 729 -1.37 -24.03 7.03
CA TYR A 729 -0.03 -23.48 6.90
C TYR A 729 0.08 -22.08 7.54
N ALA A 730 -0.90 -21.20 7.35
CA ALA A 730 -0.91 -19.85 7.93
C ALA A 730 -0.90 -19.88 9.46
N PHE A 731 -1.84 -20.60 10.08
CA PHE A 731 -1.94 -20.70 11.54
C PHE A 731 -0.72 -21.40 12.17
N CYS A 732 -0.22 -22.48 11.57
CA CYS A 732 1.02 -23.14 11.97
C CYS A 732 2.26 -22.24 11.83
N ASN A 733 2.22 -21.18 11.01
CA ASN A 733 3.34 -20.27 10.78
C ASN A 733 3.10 -18.83 11.29
N THR A 734 2.20 -18.65 12.26
CA THR A 734 1.97 -17.38 13.00
C THR A 734 3.21 -16.84 13.73
N HIS A 735 4.16 -17.71 14.07
CA HIS A 735 5.46 -17.36 14.65
C HIS A 735 6.44 -16.71 13.65
N ASP A 736 6.25 -16.93 12.35
CA ASP A 736 7.18 -16.47 11.31
C ASP A 736 6.69 -15.13 10.74
N ILE A 737 7.29 -14.05 11.26
CA ILE A 737 7.01 -12.65 10.89
C ILE A 737 7.96 -12.19 9.74
N SER A 738 8.72 -13.12 9.12
CA SER A 738 9.65 -12.77 8.05
C SER A 738 8.92 -12.26 6.81
N TRP A 739 9.43 -11.17 6.23
CA TRP A 739 8.83 -10.55 5.05
C TRP A 739 9.12 -11.29 3.74
N GLY A 740 9.99 -12.32 3.75
CA GLY A 740 10.28 -13.17 2.59
C GLY A 740 11.42 -12.70 1.68
N THR A 741 12.04 -11.56 1.98
CA THR A 741 13.22 -11.04 1.25
C THR A 741 14.50 -11.73 1.71
N LYS A 742 15.32 -12.21 0.76
CA LYS A 742 16.63 -12.84 1.05
C LYS A 742 17.60 -11.81 1.66
N GLY A 743 18.41 -12.28 2.61
CA GLY A 743 19.15 -11.47 3.60
C GLY A 743 20.11 -10.41 3.07
N ASP A 744 20.60 -9.56 3.97
CA ASP A 744 21.38 -8.37 3.61
C ASP A 744 22.73 -8.69 2.97
N ASP A 745 22.93 -8.17 1.76
CA ASP A 745 24.23 -8.09 1.11
C ASP A 745 24.88 -6.78 1.53
N LYS A 746 26.19 -6.80 1.80
CA LYS A 746 26.92 -5.58 2.15
C LYS A 746 27.12 -4.72 0.89
N PRO A 747 26.79 -3.42 0.90
CA PRO A 747 27.05 -2.54 -0.24
C PRO A 747 28.56 -2.32 -0.45
N GLU A 748 28.96 -2.08 -1.69
CA GLU A 748 30.33 -1.64 -2.01
C GLU A 748 30.61 -0.27 -1.36
N ALA A 749 31.83 -0.09 -0.83
CA ALA A 749 32.21 1.13 -0.12
C ALA A 749 32.23 2.34 -1.06
N LEU A 750 31.68 3.47 -0.59
CA LEU A 750 31.65 4.74 -1.33
C LEU A 750 32.62 5.75 -0.69
N PRO A 751 33.10 6.76 -1.44
CA PRO A 751 33.95 7.81 -0.88
C PRO A 751 33.19 8.68 0.14
N SER A 752 33.89 9.13 1.18
CA SER A 752 33.41 10.12 2.15
C SER A 752 33.85 11.54 1.79
N VAL A 753 33.09 12.55 2.26
CA VAL A 753 33.41 13.98 2.07
C VAL A 753 33.48 14.65 3.43
N ASN A 754 34.59 15.34 3.70
CA ASN A 754 34.77 16.18 4.89
C ASN A 754 35.02 17.63 4.46
N THR A 755 34.12 18.54 4.82
CA THR A 755 34.29 19.98 4.64
C THR A 755 34.95 20.55 5.89
N LYS A 756 36.23 20.90 5.84
CA LYS A 756 36.90 21.51 7.01
C LYS A 756 36.51 22.97 7.25
N ASP A 757 36.08 23.68 6.20
CA ASP A 757 35.85 25.14 6.23
C ASP A 757 34.58 25.55 5.44
N GLY A 758 33.50 24.76 5.52
CA GLY A 758 32.25 24.97 4.75
C GLY A 758 32.35 24.70 3.24
N GLN A 759 33.56 24.50 2.71
CA GLN A 759 33.83 24.10 1.34
C GLN A 759 34.19 22.60 1.28
N GLY A 760 33.51 21.84 0.42
CA GLY A 760 33.83 20.44 0.14
C GLY A 760 34.57 20.28 -1.17
N LYS A 761 35.61 19.45 -1.20
CA LYS A 761 36.18 18.96 -2.46
C LYS A 761 35.49 17.65 -2.83
N THR A 762 34.88 17.60 -4.01
CA THR A 762 34.35 16.35 -4.57
C THR A 762 34.77 16.21 -6.03
N ASP A 763 35.13 14.99 -6.42
CA ASP A 763 35.20 14.61 -7.81
C ASP A 763 33.80 14.72 -8.42
N LEU A 764 33.68 15.45 -9.53
CA LEU A 764 32.57 15.34 -10.47
C LEU A 764 33.10 14.68 -11.76
N PRO A 765 32.33 13.77 -12.39
CA PRO A 765 32.73 13.17 -13.66
C PRO A 765 32.68 14.20 -14.81
N ASP A 766 33.69 14.20 -15.67
CA ASP A 766 33.75 15.07 -16.85
C ASP A 766 32.78 14.61 -17.96
N GLU A 767 32.41 15.50 -18.88
CA GLU A 767 31.46 15.23 -19.98
C GLU A 767 31.79 13.99 -20.83
N GLY A 768 33.09 13.71 -21.00
CA GLY A 768 33.59 12.55 -21.74
C GLY A 768 33.48 11.22 -21.00
N ASP A 769 33.36 11.24 -19.66
CA ASP A 769 33.06 10.07 -18.84
C ASP A 769 31.53 9.87 -18.74
N LEU A 770 30.76 10.96 -18.60
CA LEU A 770 29.29 10.91 -18.57
C LEU A 770 28.68 10.21 -19.79
N ASN A 771 29.14 10.54 -20.99
CA ASN A 771 28.65 9.90 -22.22
C ASN A 771 29.05 8.42 -22.29
N ALA A 772 30.24 8.05 -21.79
CA ALA A 772 30.72 6.66 -21.78
C ALA A 772 30.09 5.80 -20.68
N GLN A 773 29.67 6.39 -19.57
CA GLN A 773 28.82 5.76 -18.55
C GLN A 773 27.40 5.54 -19.10
N TYR A 774 26.81 6.58 -19.68
CA TYR A 774 25.48 6.51 -20.30
C TYR A 774 25.40 5.42 -21.38
N GLU A 775 26.40 5.31 -22.27
CA GLU A 775 26.42 4.24 -23.28
C GLU A 775 26.63 2.84 -22.70
N ARG A 776 27.39 2.69 -21.61
CA ARG A 776 27.51 1.40 -20.91
C ARG A 776 26.18 0.97 -20.30
N GLU A 777 25.51 1.87 -19.57
CA GLU A 777 24.21 1.58 -18.96
C GLU A 777 23.13 1.30 -20.04
N LEU A 778 23.13 2.05 -21.16
CA LEU A 778 22.25 1.73 -22.30
C LEU A 778 22.50 0.33 -22.90
N GLN A 779 23.73 -0.18 -22.86
CA GLN A 779 24.04 -1.52 -23.35
C GLN A 779 23.59 -2.63 -22.38
N VAL A 780 23.54 -2.38 -21.07
CA VAL A 780 23.20 -3.38 -20.02
C VAL A 780 21.81 -3.99 -20.22
N PHE A 781 20.81 -3.20 -20.62
CA PHE A 781 19.46 -3.73 -20.88
C PHE A 781 19.25 -4.26 -22.31
N SER A 782 20.17 -3.99 -23.25
CA SER A 782 20.04 -4.34 -24.68
C SER A 782 20.19 -5.83 -25.02
N ARG A 783 20.58 -6.68 -24.06
CA ARG A 783 20.80 -8.13 -24.22
C ARG A 783 19.95 -8.93 -23.23
N LYS A 784 19.60 -10.18 -23.60
CA LYS A 784 18.80 -11.08 -22.74
C LYS A 784 19.59 -11.55 -21.51
N PRO A 785 18.98 -11.61 -20.31
CA PRO A 785 19.66 -11.93 -19.05
C PRO A 785 19.91 -13.43 -18.86
N VAL A 786 20.98 -13.75 -18.13
CA VAL A 786 21.27 -15.09 -17.58
C VAL A 786 21.07 -15.01 -16.06
N LYS A 787 20.38 -15.99 -15.46
CA LYS A 787 20.13 -16.03 -14.00
C LYS A 787 21.33 -16.60 -13.25
N GLU A 788 21.96 -15.80 -12.39
CA GLU A 788 22.79 -16.32 -11.29
C GLU A 788 21.95 -16.56 -10.03
N VAL A 789 22.23 -17.65 -9.31
CA VAL A 789 21.64 -17.96 -8.01
C VAL A 789 22.77 -18.25 -7.02
N LYS A 790 22.83 -17.50 -5.92
CA LYS A 790 23.72 -17.76 -4.78
C LYS A 790 22.92 -17.91 -3.47
N PRO A 791 23.36 -18.76 -2.53
CA PRO A 791 22.61 -19.11 -1.33
C PRO A 791 22.80 -18.09 -0.18
N PRO A 792 21.81 -17.90 0.70
CA PRO A 792 21.93 -17.00 1.85
C PRO A 792 22.15 -17.72 3.20
N THR A 793 23.02 -17.16 4.04
CA THR A 793 22.95 -17.29 5.51
C THR A 793 23.62 -16.08 6.17
N PRO A 794 22.97 -15.48 7.19
CA PRO A 794 23.50 -15.63 8.56
C PRO A 794 22.37 -15.78 9.59
N SER A 795 21.96 -17.02 9.86
CA SER A 795 20.73 -17.35 10.62
C SER A 795 20.97 -17.66 12.10
N GLN A 796 21.74 -16.82 12.82
CA GLN A 796 22.23 -17.15 14.17
C GLN A 796 22.02 -16.05 15.24
N ILE A 797 21.17 -15.05 14.98
CA ILE A 797 20.84 -13.98 15.95
C ILE A 797 19.34 -14.01 16.36
N GLU A 798 18.46 -14.66 15.61
CA GLU A 798 17.00 -14.69 15.85
C GLU A 798 16.53 -15.71 16.91
N GLU A 799 17.41 -16.62 17.35
CA GLU A 799 17.02 -17.90 17.97
C GLU A 799 16.28 -17.76 19.33
N LYS A 800 16.65 -16.81 20.18
CA LYS A 800 16.00 -16.61 21.50
C LYS A 800 14.61 -15.96 21.42
N GLN A 801 14.36 -15.14 20.40
CA GLN A 801 13.04 -14.50 20.18
C GLN A 801 12.07 -15.48 19.49
N MET A 802 12.61 -16.35 18.63
CA MET A 802 11.88 -17.41 17.96
C MET A 802 11.16 -18.37 18.93
N ASP A 803 11.75 -18.71 20.07
CA ASP A 803 11.14 -19.65 21.02
C ASP A 803 9.90 -19.11 21.74
N TYR A 804 9.91 -17.83 22.13
CA TYR A 804 8.70 -17.18 22.65
C TYR A 804 7.59 -17.13 21.58
N TYR A 805 7.95 -16.80 20.32
CA TYR A 805 6.99 -16.77 19.21
C TYR A 805 6.46 -18.17 18.83
N ARG A 806 7.30 -19.21 18.90
CA ARG A 806 6.88 -20.62 18.75
C ARG A 806 5.86 -21.05 19.81
N GLY A 807 5.98 -20.54 21.04
CA GLY A 807 5.05 -20.81 22.14
C GLY A 807 3.65 -20.25 21.88
N VAL A 808 3.53 -18.98 21.48
CA VAL A 808 2.21 -18.37 21.21
C VAL A 808 1.53 -18.97 19.98
N ARG A 809 2.29 -19.33 18.93
CA ARG A 809 1.78 -20.16 17.83
C ARG A 809 1.08 -21.40 18.37
N THR A 810 1.74 -22.16 19.25
CA THR A 810 1.20 -23.41 19.78
C THR A 810 -0.14 -23.18 20.48
N VAL A 811 -0.28 -22.10 21.27
CA VAL A 811 -1.57 -21.74 21.90
C VAL A 811 -2.65 -21.40 20.87
N VAL A 812 -2.35 -20.54 19.89
CA VAL A 812 -3.33 -20.13 18.86
C VAL A 812 -3.80 -21.34 18.03
N VAL A 813 -2.86 -22.18 17.59
CA VAL A 813 -3.16 -23.41 16.83
C VAL A 813 -3.96 -24.40 17.67
N LEU A 814 -3.60 -24.62 18.94
CA LEU A 814 -4.36 -25.52 19.83
C LEU A 814 -5.78 -25.02 20.06
N VAL A 815 -6.00 -23.73 20.34
CA VAL A 815 -7.36 -23.18 20.51
C VAL A 815 -8.17 -23.31 19.22
N TRP A 816 -7.57 -23.03 18.07
CA TRP A 816 -8.21 -23.19 16.76
C TRP A 816 -8.58 -24.65 16.45
N MET A 817 -7.66 -25.59 16.70
CA MET A 817 -7.90 -27.03 16.51
C MET A 817 -8.96 -27.55 17.47
N ILE A 818 -8.89 -27.21 18.77
CA ILE A 818 -9.86 -27.65 19.79
C ILE A 818 -11.25 -27.09 19.48
N THR A 819 -11.36 -25.83 19.07
CA THR A 819 -12.67 -25.23 18.75
C THR A 819 -13.28 -25.81 17.47
N ASN A 820 -12.49 -26.07 16.41
CA ASN A 820 -12.97 -26.75 15.21
C ASN A 820 -13.32 -28.23 15.49
N PHE A 821 -12.53 -28.93 16.31
CA PHE A 821 -12.84 -30.30 16.72
C PHE A 821 -14.11 -30.38 17.57
N ALA A 822 -14.27 -29.47 18.53
CA ALA A 822 -15.47 -29.37 19.36
C ALA A 822 -16.72 -29.10 18.52
N LEU A 823 -16.63 -28.23 17.50
CA LEU A 823 -17.72 -28.01 16.54
C LEU A 823 -18.12 -29.33 15.84
N CYS A 824 -17.14 -30.06 15.31
CA CYS A 824 -17.39 -31.34 14.65
C CYS A 824 -17.97 -32.40 15.60
N ALA A 825 -17.43 -32.51 16.81
CA ALA A 825 -17.89 -33.46 17.84
C ALA A 825 -19.31 -33.14 18.32
N VAL A 826 -19.65 -31.86 18.46
CA VAL A 826 -21.01 -31.42 18.79
C VAL A 826 -21.97 -31.76 17.66
N VAL A 827 -21.69 -31.39 16.41
CA VAL A 827 -22.62 -31.57 15.28
C VAL A 827 -22.81 -33.05 14.91
N LEU A 828 -21.74 -33.84 14.87
CA LEU A 828 -21.79 -35.27 14.56
C LEU A 828 -22.19 -36.14 15.76
N SER A 829 -22.42 -35.54 16.93
CA SER A 829 -22.65 -36.25 18.20
C SER A 829 -21.62 -37.37 18.40
N THR A 830 -20.35 -36.97 18.43
CA THR A 830 -19.18 -37.87 18.47
C THR A 830 -18.35 -37.55 19.72
N ALA A 831 -17.45 -38.46 20.12
CA ALA A 831 -16.60 -38.31 21.31
C ALA A 831 -17.38 -38.18 22.64
N GLY A 832 -18.53 -38.85 22.77
CA GLY A 832 -19.25 -39.00 24.04
C GLY A 832 -20.28 -37.91 24.37
N VAL A 833 -20.48 -36.92 23.48
CA VAL A 833 -21.53 -35.89 23.62
C VAL A 833 -22.94 -36.51 23.72
N ASP A 834 -23.13 -37.68 23.09
CA ASP A 834 -24.34 -38.53 23.19
C ASP A 834 -24.81 -38.80 24.63
N LYS A 835 -23.89 -38.80 25.60
CA LYS A 835 -24.18 -39.12 27.02
C LYS A 835 -24.52 -37.89 27.88
N ILE A 836 -24.47 -36.69 27.31
CA ILE A 836 -24.57 -35.41 28.03
C ILE A 836 -25.88 -34.69 27.69
N VAL A 837 -26.48 -34.97 26.53
CA VAL A 837 -27.75 -34.38 26.10
C VAL A 837 -28.91 -35.31 26.48
N PRO A 838 -29.93 -34.86 27.23
CA PRO A 838 -31.07 -35.70 27.56
C PRO A 838 -31.91 -35.98 26.31
N GLY A 839 -32.02 -37.26 25.93
CA GLY A 839 -32.79 -37.72 24.77
C GLY A 839 -34.27 -37.95 25.10
N ASN A 840 -35.17 -37.35 24.32
CA ASN A 840 -36.63 -37.53 24.45
C ASN A 840 -37.14 -38.81 23.74
N GLY A 841 -36.47 -39.94 23.93
CA GLY A 841 -36.92 -41.26 23.44
C GLY A 841 -36.78 -41.52 21.92
N GLU A 842 -36.20 -40.59 21.15
CA GLU A 842 -35.81 -40.81 19.75
C GLU A 842 -34.56 -41.71 19.65
N SER A 843 -34.37 -42.40 18.51
CA SER A 843 -33.20 -43.26 18.32
C SER A 843 -31.90 -42.43 18.15
N GLU A 844 -30.75 -43.00 18.54
CA GLU A 844 -29.46 -42.28 18.43
C GLU A 844 -29.14 -41.82 17.00
N GLU A 845 -29.52 -42.59 15.98
CA GLU A 845 -29.28 -42.27 14.58
C GLU A 845 -30.19 -41.12 14.08
N GLU A 846 -31.45 -41.08 14.50
CA GLU A 846 -32.38 -39.98 14.18
C GLU A 846 -31.91 -38.66 14.81
N ILE A 847 -31.49 -38.68 16.08
CA ILE A 847 -30.94 -37.50 16.77
C ILE A 847 -29.68 -36.99 16.05
N LYS A 848 -28.78 -37.90 15.64
CA LYS A 848 -27.56 -37.56 14.88
C LYS A 848 -27.90 -36.94 13.52
N SER A 849 -28.83 -37.54 12.77
CA SER A 849 -29.29 -37.03 11.47
C SER A 849 -29.96 -35.65 11.58
N ASN A 850 -30.91 -35.49 12.51
CA ASN A 850 -31.64 -34.24 12.73
C ASN A 850 -30.70 -33.07 13.09
N ARG A 851 -29.72 -33.30 13.98
CA ARG A 851 -28.74 -32.26 14.37
C ARG A 851 -27.84 -31.85 13.21
N ALA A 852 -27.36 -32.80 12.42
CA ALA A 852 -26.57 -32.52 11.22
C ALA A 852 -27.37 -31.71 10.17
N ASN A 853 -28.62 -32.08 9.93
CA ASN A 853 -29.52 -31.39 8.98
C ASN A 853 -29.86 -29.96 9.43
N VAL A 854 -30.14 -29.75 10.73
CA VAL A 854 -30.36 -28.41 11.30
C VAL A 854 -29.09 -27.56 11.19
N TYR A 855 -27.92 -28.10 11.54
CA TYR A 855 -26.66 -27.37 11.44
C TYR A 855 -26.34 -26.96 10.01
N LEU A 856 -26.44 -27.90 9.06
CA LEU A 856 -26.22 -27.63 7.64
C LEU A 856 -27.20 -26.57 7.13
N SER A 857 -28.47 -26.63 7.52
CA SER A 857 -29.47 -25.61 7.19
C SER A 857 -29.06 -24.23 7.71
N VAL A 858 -28.63 -24.12 8.98
CA VAL A 858 -28.16 -22.85 9.56
C VAL A 858 -26.95 -22.30 8.80
N VAL A 859 -25.98 -23.15 8.44
CA VAL A 859 -24.80 -22.74 7.65
C VAL A 859 -25.22 -22.23 6.26
N LEU A 860 -26.07 -22.97 5.54
CA LEU A 860 -26.53 -22.58 4.20
C LEU A 860 -27.32 -21.27 4.21
N TRP A 861 -28.26 -21.10 5.15
CA TRP A 861 -29.03 -19.87 5.28
C TRP A 861 -28.18 -18.68 5.75
N SER A 862 -27.15 -18.92 6.58
CA SER A 862 -26.20 -17.87 6.96
C SER A 862 -25.34 -17.42 5.78
N VAL A 863 -24.80 -18.36 4.99
CA VAL A 863 -24.06 -18.04 3.76
C VAL A 863 -24.95 -17.30 2.78
N ALA A 864 -26.21 -17.71 2.62
CA ALA A 864 -27.18 -17.02 1.77
C ALA A 864 -27.44 -15.58 2.24
N GLY A 865 -27.62 -15.37 3.55
CA GLY A 865 -27.80 -14.04 4.13
C GLY A 865 -26.57 -13.14 3.98
N LEU A 866 -25.36 -13.68 4.18
CA LEU A 866 -24.10 -12.95 3.98
C LEU A 866 -23.90 -12.55 2.51
N SER A 867 -24.16 -13.45 1.56
CA SER A 867 -24.11 -13.15 0.12
C SER A 867 -25.17 -12.13 -0.30
N ALA A 868 -26.40 -12.23 0.23
CA ALA A 868 -27.46 -11.25 -0.03
C ALA A 868 -27.08 -9.86 0.49
N PHE A 869 -26.49 -9.76 1.68
CA PHE A 869 -26.00 -8.49 2.24
C PHE A 869 -24.91 -7.86 1.36
N LYS A 870 -23.91 -8.64 0.92
CA LYS A 870 -22.90 -8.22 -0.06
C LYS A 870 -23.53 -7.69 -1.35
N PHE A 871 -24.50 -8.43 -1.90
CA PHE A 871 -25.18 -8.07 -3.13
C PHE A 871 -25.97 -6.75 -3.00
N LEU A 872 -26.70 -6.56 -1.91
CA LEU A 872 -27.44 -5.31 -1.64
C LEU A 872 -26.49 -4.10 -1.51
N GLY A 873 -25.34 -4.26 -0.86
CA GLY A 873 -24.31 -3.21 -0.80
C GLY A 873 -23.71 -2.88 -2.17
N ALA A 874 -23.42 -3.91 -2.98
CA ALA A 874 -22.94 -3.72 -4.35
C ALA A 874 -23.97 -3.06 -5.28
N LEU A 875 -25.26 -3.37 -5.12
CA LEU A 875 -26.36 -2.66 -5.80
C LEU A 875 -26.43 -1.20 -5.38
N TRP A 876 -26.38 -0.91 -4.07
CA TRP A 876 -26.40 0.47 -3.58
C TRP A 876 -25.21 1.28 -4.08
N PHE A 877 -24.00 0.69 -4.07
CA PHE A 877 -22.80 1.29 -4.67
C PHE A 877 -23.00 1.61 -6.16
N LEU A 878 -23.59 0.71 -6.95
CA LEU A 878 -23.90 0.97 -8.36
C LEU A 878 -24.88 2.14 -8.53
N VAL A 879 -25.94 2.21 -7.72
CA VAL A 879 -26.90 3.32 -7.73
C VAL A 879 -26.20 4.64 -7.40
N VAL A 880 -25.42 4.70 -6.33
CA VAL A 880 -24.65 5.91 -5.94
C VAL A 880 -23.69 6.32 -7.06
N ARG A 881 -22.97 5.37 -7.66
CA ARG A 881 -22.03 5.59 -8.76
C ARG A 881 -22.71 6.13 -10.02
N MET A 882 -23.94 5.73 -10.33
CA MET A 882 -24.70 6.31 -11.46
C MET A 882 -24.94 7.82 -11.30
N PHE A 883 -25.13 8.30 -10.06
CA PHE A 883 -25.33 9.73 -9.79
C PHE A 883 -24.01 10.50 -9.55
N ARG A 884 -23.02 9.90 -8.88
CA ARG A 884 -21.74 10.57 -8.54
C ARG A 884 -20.67 10.48 -9.63
N GLY A 885 -20.73 9.49 -10.53
CA GLY A 885 -19.79 9.35 -11.65
C GLY A 885 -18.33 9.02 -11.24
N VAL A 886 -18.16 8.36 -10.08
CA VAL A 886 -16.93 7.78 -9.51
C VAL A 886 -17.30 6.43 -8.88
#